data_AF-C7N8B3-F1
#
_entry.id   AF-C7N8B3-F1
#
_cell.length_a   1.000
_cell.length_b   1.000
_cell.length_c   1.000
_cell.angle_alpha   90.00
_cell.angle_beta   90.00
_cell.angle_gamma   90.00
#
_symmetry.space_group_name_H-M   'P 1'
#
loop_
_entity.id
_entity.type
_entity.pdbx_description
1 polymer ?
#
loop_
_entity_poly.entity_id
_entity_poly.type
_entity_poly.pdbx_seq_one_letter_code
_entity_poly.pdbx_strand_id
1 'polypeptide(L)'
;MFFNEHLSNKFFDIFDTLMDYANVAMNMYPDLNDPTGQYIDTQRQSEVADQLWDNIGVMDQFINTNPAGFNREELDIVRSWKSVLSGNLFVVTQPGRPAVFLYEDRVFEVYGITEEVSSITSGATHIAARGALLPFEGKVTYGAALLEMPLELPVEIKAHLNRTIEQAYRENTVIRTAQQFLAAAPGIVEARISREAEAMLADLEFEMNPESQVPGTHRGALAGLEGDARRTALLKNYGTSNDKRIAEAVRTNTFPGPVQTDLFKIVMMATKYDLEDYCRAFGIMGYSKKRKSEIADMVIEEFLHPEHGILYSIVEELSYDTASVVRDICAAGGSFRTSITDSFMNSGKFIMPIPFLSVLFHDRDDIVCVIPDEVRERLNQLDWDAILADKLIRKRLFEVCELCVELRGIATIESVWEEYRRLYPTGYDEAAFRETVMNHAGMEAYLFDVWNTGDTIYLVHFDLDESRSSSSRYMSNPFTGMAPTLAIRALNETPRPLSQYLTELLEVQKDLAPRPIPEAMLSDDPDFSYTNWACAQPGAATFLRFLDEHVPQDADDYTFADSVMSEMIYMSHGGYGMDQVLQFLAGRGFVMPPQHTNRLLEMLGNMFNGLPSWENNGWSPNDLLEQQMGHKVFFNEDGSIMRVGVNDPCPCGSGKRFGDCHGRR
;
A
#
# COMPACT_ATOMS: atom_id res chain seq x y z
N MET A 1 31.71 -29.03 17.97
CA MET A 1 33.06 -29.38 17.49
C MET A 1 33.64 -28.25 16.65
N PHE A 2 34.92 -27.92 16.84
CA PHE A 2 35.64 -26.87 16.13
C PHE A 2 37.14 -27.21 16.03
N PHE A 3 37.92 -26.43 15.29
CA PHE A 3 39.35 -26.67 15.14
C PHE A 3 40.15 -26.31 16.39
N ASN A 4 41.35 -26.86 16.53
CA ASN A 4 42.26 -26.39 17.58
C ASN A 4 42.83 -24.99 17.23
N GLU A 5 43.45 -24.33 18.20
CA GLU A 5 43.98 -22.97 18.03
C GLU A 5 44.97 -22.85 16.85
N HIS A 6 45.85 -23.84 16.68
CA HIS A 6 46.83 -23.83 15.58
C HIS A 6 46.17 -23.85 14.21
N LEU A 7 45.17 -24.71 14.01
CA LEU A 7 44.43 -24.80 12.74
C LEU A 7 43.51 -23.60 12.52
N SER A 8 42.94 -23.03 13.60
CA SER A 8 42.12 -21.82 13.53
C SER A 8 42.94 -20.62 13.07
N ASN A 9 44.13 -20.41 13.64
CA ASN A 9 45.03 -19.35 13.22
C ASN A 9 45.48 -19.55 11.77
N LYS A 10 45.85 -20.78 11.39
CA LYS A 10 46.19 -21.12 10.00
C LYS A 10 45.04 -20.81 9.03
N PHE A 11 43.78 -21.06 9.43
CA PHE A 11 42.63 -20.72 8.60
C PHE A 11 42.56 -19.22 8.33
N PHE A 12 42.60 -18.38 9.38
CA PHE A 12 42.50 -16.93 9.24
C PHE A 12 43.73 -16.33 8.54
N ASP A 13 44.94 -16.81 8.81
CA ASP A 13 46.15 -16.37 8.10
C ASP A 13 46.02 -16.54 6.58
N ILE A 14 45.44 -17.66 6.13
CA ILE A 14 45.21 -17.93 4.71
C ILE A 14 44.00 -17.14 4.19
N PHE A 15 42.89 -17.15 4.93
CA PHE A 15 41.62 -16.56 4.53
C PHE A 15 41.72 -15.04 4.42
N ASP A 16 42.20 -14.37 5.46
CA ASP A 16 42.30 -12.91 5.51
C ASP A 16 43.27 -12.39 4.45
N THR A 17 44.43 -13.06 4.27
CA THR A 17 45.38 -12.73 3.21
C THR A 17 44.77 -12.86 1.81
N LEU A 18 43.94 -13.88 1.59
CA LEU A 18 43.23 -14.05 0.31
C LEU A 18 42.17 -12.95 0.11
N MET A 19 41.43 -12.59 1.17
CA MET A 19 40.45 -11.50 1.13
C MET A 19 41.11 -10.15 0.83
N ASP A 20 42.27 -9.87 1.44
CA ASP A 20 43.03 -8.64 1.19
C ASP A 20 43.47 -8.52 -0.27
N TYR A 21 44.02 -9.62 -0.81
CA TYR A 21 44.39 -9.66 -2.20
C TYR A 21 43.17 -9.49 -3.12
N ALA A 22 42.08 -10.18 -2.83
CA ALA A 22 40.84 -10.12 -3.59
C ALA A 22 40.25 -8.70 -3.61
N ASN A 23 40.22 -8.05 -2.45
CA ASN A 23 39.75 -6.68 -2.29
C ASN A 23 40.57 -5.67 -3.11
N VAL A 24 41.90 -5.79 -3.10
CA VAL A 24 42.79 -4.95 -3.92
C VAL A 24 42.61 -5.25 -5.41
N ALA A 25 42.53 -6.53 -5.78
CA ALA A 25 42.39 -6.95 -7.17
C ALA A 25 41.05 -6.50 -7.80
N MET A 26 39.97 -6.48 -7.01
CA MET A 26 38.63 -6.08 -7.45
C MET A 26 38.29 -4.61 -7.15
N ASN A 27 39.19 -3.88 -6.46
CA ASN A 27 39.03 -2.47 -6.12
C ASN A 27 37.71 -2.16 -5.38
N MET A 28 37.40 -2.93 -4.34
CA MET A 28 36.14 -2.83 -3.60
C MET A 28 36.20 -1.80 -2.47
N TYR A 29 37.01 -2.06 -1.43
CA TYR A 29 37.11 -1.21 -0.24
C TYR A 29 38.54 -0.70 -0.07
N PRO A 30 38.76 0.63 -0.03
CA PRO A 30 40.09 1.20 0.20
C PRO A 30 40.68 0.82 1.57
N ASP A 31 39.81 0.67 2.57
CA ASP A 31 40.15 0.44 3.99
C ASP A 31 39.47 -0.84 4.51
N LEU A 32 39.61 -1.98 3.81
CA LEU A 32 39.03 -3.25 4.29
C LEU A 32 39.62 -3.66 5.65
N ASN A 33 40.94 -3.50 5.80
CA ASN A 33 41.66 -3.73 7.04
C ASN A 33 42.20 -2.41 7.57
N ASP A 34 41.94 -2.12 8.84
CA ASP A 34 42.58 -0.99 9.52
C ASP A 34 44.11 -1.18 9.51
N PRO A 35 44.91 -0.21 9.03
CA PRO A 35 46.37 -0.28 9.07
C PRO A 35 46.96 -0.44 10.49
N THR A 36 46.16 -0.27 11.56
CA THR A 36 46.56 -0.56 12.95
C THR A 36 46.39 -2.03 13.36
N GLY A 37 45.69 -2.84 12.56
CA GLY A 37 45.45 -4.27 12.81
C GLY A 37 44.47 -4.57 13.96
N GLN A 38 43.72 -3.58 14.45
CA GLN A 38 42.84 -3.73 15.61
C GLN A 38 41.38 -4.08 15.28
N TYR A 39 40.95 -3.95 14.01
CA TYR A 39 39.56 -4.19 13.62
C TYR A 39 39.46 -4.74 12.19
N ILE A 40 38.78 -5.88 12.03
CA ILE A 40 38.37 -6.44 10.73
C ILE A 40 36.87 -6.21 10.59
N ASP A 41 36.45 -5.51 9.54
CA ASP A 41 35.03 -5.33 9.21
C ASP A 41 34.50 -6.62 8.57
N THR A 42 33.94 -7.50 9.40
CA THR A 42 33.47 -8.83 8.99
C THR A 42 32.37 -8.76 7.92
N GLN A 43 31.56 -7.69 7.90
CA GLN A 43 30.53 -7.52 6.88
C GLN A 43 31.16 -7.22 5.51
N ARG A 44 32.08 -6.25 5.45
CA ARG A 44 32.82 -5.95 4.21
C ARG A 44 33.65 -7.13 3.73
N GLN A 45 34.27 -7.86 4.65
CA GLN A 45 35.03 -9.06 4.31
C GLN A 45 34.12 -10.14 3.70
N SER A 46 32.89 -10.30 4.20
CA SER A 46 31.89 -11.20 3.61
C SER A 46 31.49 -10.77 2.20
N GLU A 47 31.33 -9.48 1.93
CA GLU A 47 31.00 -8.96 0.61
C GLU A 47 32.14 -9.18 -0.40
N VAL A 48 33.38 -8.99 0.05
CA VAL A 48 34.59 -9.32 -0.75
C VAL A 48 34.66 -10.81 -1.05
N ALA A 49 34.36 -11.66 -0.05
CA ALA A 49 34.32 -13.10 -0.22
C ALA A 49 33.27 -13.50 -1.27
N ASP A 50 32.05 -12.97 -1.18
CA ASP A 50 30.98 -13.22 -2.15
C ASP A 50 31.43 -12.87 -3.59
N GLN A 51 32.05 -11.71 -3.78
CA GLN A 51 32.59 -11.31 -5.08
C GLN A 51 33.74 -12.22 -5.55
N LEU A 52 34.60 -12.68 -4.64
CA LEU A 52 35.68 -13.60 -4.96
C LEU A 52 35.14 -14.96 -5.45
N TRP A 53 34.10 -15.48 -4.81
CA TRP A 53 33.49 -16.77 -5.17
C TRP A 53 32.90 -16.75 -6.59
N ASP A 54 32.34 -15.62 -7.01
CA ASP A 54 31.83 -15.42 -8.37
C ASP A 54 32.96 -15.19 -9.41
N ASN A 55 34.15 -14.81 -8.95
CA ASN A 55 35.30 -14.46 -9.79
C ASN A 55 36.52 -15.34 -9.49
N ILE A 56 36.37 -16.67 -9.61
CA ILE A 56 37.44 -17.65 -9.32
C ILE A 56 38.77 -17.40 -10.07
N GLY A 57 38.76 -16.65 -11.16
CA GLY A 57 39.97 -16.22 -11.88
C GLY A 57 40.91 -15.35 -11.03
N VAL A 58 40.39 -14.61 -10.05
CA VAL A 58 41.20 -13.86 -9.07
C VAL A 58 42.00 -14.81 -8.18
N MET A 59 41.41 -15.93 -7.75
CA MET A 59 42.14 -16.96 -7.00
C MET A 59 43.25 -17.60 -7.84
N ASP A 60 43.01 -17.83 -9.13
CA ASP A 60 44.06 -18.36 -10.04
C ASP A 60 45.25 -17.39 -10.14
N GLN A 61 45.00 -16.09 -10.18
CA GLN A 61 46.08 -15.09 -10.15
C GLN A 61 46.83 -15.10 -8.82
N PHE A 62 46.13 -15.16 -7.68
CA PHE A 62 46.75 -15.26 -6.36
C PHE A 62 47.66 -16.49 -6.25
N ILE A 63 47.16 -17.67 -6.66
CA ILE A 63 47.90 -18.93 -6.60
C ILE A 63 49.15 -18.89 -7.50
N ASN A 64 49.05 -18.30 -8.70
CA ASN A 64 50.15 -18.26 -9.66
C ASN A 64 51.23 -17.24 -9.31
N THR A 65 50.84 -16.08 -8.77
CA THR A 65 51.76 -15.01 -8.40
C THR A 65 52.33 -15.17 -6.99
N ASN A 66 51.60 -15.89 -6.12
CA ASN A 66 51.92 -16.15 -4.71
C ASN A 66 52.47 -14.90 -3.97
N PRO A 67 51.70 -13.79 -3.95
CA PRO A 67 52.19 -12.53 -3.41
C PRO A 67 52.48 -12.60 -1.90
N ALA A 68 51.81 -13.50 -1.19
CA ALA A 68 51.99 -13.73 0.24
C ALA A 68 53.13 -14.69 0.60
N GLY A 69 53.78 -15.31 -0.39
CA GLY A 69 54.88 -16.26 -0.14
C GLY A 69 54.44 -17.58 0.52
N PHE A 70 53.18 -17.98 0.32
CA PHE A 70 52.62 -19.22 0.87
C PHE A 70 53.39 -20.46 0.40
N ASN A 71 53.50 -21.44 1.30
CA ASN A 71 54.10 -22.72 1.02
C ASN A 71 53.14 -23.60 0.18
N ARG A 72 53.61 -24.78 -0.23
CA ARG A 72 52.83 -25.67 -1.11
C ARG A 72 51.50 -26.11 -0.49
N GLU A 73 51.49 -26.40 0.80
CA GLU A 73 50.31 -26.86 1.54
C GLU A 73 49.26 -25.74 1.66
N GLU A 74 49.69 -24.52 1.99
CA GLU A 74 48.83 -23.33 2.04
C GLU A 74 48.22 -23.01 0.66
N LEU A 75 49.03 -23.09 -0.40
CA LEU A 75 48.53 -22.93 -1.77
C LEU A 75 47.56 -24.04 -2.19
N ASP A 76 47.76 -25.28 -1.71
CA ASP A 76 46.83 -26.39 -1.95
C ASP A 76 45.50 -26.17 -1.20
N ILE A 77 45.50 -25.55 -0.02
CA ILE A 77 44.28 -25.11 0.68
C ILE A 77 43.54 -24.06 -0.16
N VAL A 78 44.22 -23.01 -0.61
CA VAL A 78 43.58 -21.97 -1.45
C VAL A 78 43.04 -22.57 -2.75
N ARG A 79 43.78 -23.49 -3.40
CA ARG A 79 43.27 -24.23 -4.57
C ARG A 79 42.00 -25.00 -4.27
N SER A 80 41.91 -25.64 -3.10
CA SER A 80 40.74 -26.42 -2.71
C SER A 80 39.48 -25.55 -2.53
N TRP A 81 39.65 -24.29 -2.12
CA TRP A 81 38.55 -23.33 -1.96
C TRP A 81 37.93 -22.89 -3.28
N LYS A 82 38.55 -23.17 -4.44
CA LYS A 82 37.89 -22.99 -5.75
C LYS A 82 36.63 -23.85 -5.91
N SER A 83 36.46 -24.88 -5.08
CA SER A 83 35.25 -25.73 -5.05
C SER A 83 34.23 -25.26 -4.00
N VAL A 84 34.33 -24.00 -3.53
CA VAL A 84 33.40 -23.40 -2.57
C VAL A 84 31.94 -23.60 -2.99
N LEU A 85 31.08 -23.87 -2.02
CA LEU A 85 29.63 -23.86 -2.18
C LEU A 85 29.07 -22.67 -1.40
N SER A 86 28.80 -21.56 -2.09
CA SER A 86 28.29 -20.32 -1.52
C SER A 86 26.81 -20.11 -1.84
N GLY A 87 26.08 -19.49 -0.90
CA GLY A 87 24.69 -19.08 -1.09
C GLY A 87 23.83 -19.27 0.17
N ASN A 88 22.52 -19.39 -0.05
CA ASN A 88 21.56 -19.64 1.01
C ASN A 88 21.61 -21.11 1.44
N LEU A 89 21.53 -21.35 2.75
CA LEU A 89 21.60 -22.67 3.36
C LEU A 89 20.77 -22.73 4.65
N PHE A 90 20.45 -23.96 5.08
CA PHE A 90 19.87 -24.18 6.39
C PHE A 90 20.91 -24.76 7.35
N VAL A 91 20.95 -24.25 8.57
CA VAL A 91 21.83 -24.75 9.64
C VAL A 91 20.97 -25.39 10.72
N VAL A 92 21.31 -26.62 11.08
CA VAL A 92 20.74 -27.32 12.23
C VAL A 92 21.83 -27.53 13.27
N THR A 93 21.65 -26.92 14.44
CA THR A 93 22.62 -26.98 15.53
C THR A 93 22.08 -27.78 16.71
N GLN A 94 22.96 -28.55 17.35
CA GLN A 94 22.69 -29.23 18.61
C GLN A 94 23.95 -29.15 19.49
N PRO A 95 23.83 -28.72 20.76
CA PRO A 95 24.98 -28.64 21.66
C PRO A 95 25.75 -29.96 21.75
N GLY A 96 27.08 -29.90 21.60
CA GLY A 96 27.96 -31.07 21.68
C GLY A 96 27.96 -31.99 20.45
N ARG A 97 27.29 -31.62 19.35
CA ARG A 97 27.33 -32.31 18.06
C ARG A 97 27.92 -31.41 16.96
N PRO A 98 28.48 -31.97 15.87
CA PRO A 98 28.78 -31.17 14.68
C PRO A 98 27.50 -30.48 14.19
N ALA A 99 27.63 -29.23 13.72
CA ALA A 99 26.50 -28.56 13.08
C ALA A 99 26.23 -29.20 11.72
N VAL A 100 24.97 -29.29 11.34
CA VAL A 100 24.55 -29.87 10.07
C VAL A 100 24.07 -28.77 9.15
N PHE A 101 24.73 -28.61 8.02
CA PHE A 101 24.37 -27.62 7.01
C PHE A 101 23.66 -28.35 5.87
N LEU A 102 22.55 -27.80 5.41
CA LEU A 102 21.84 -28.24 4.21
C LEU A 102 22.02 -27.17 3.14
N TYR A 103 22.66 -27.56 2.05
CA TYR A 103 22.87 -26.72 0.89
C TYR A 103 22.39 -27.49 -0.33
N GLU A 104 21.48 -26.88 -1.09
CA GLU A 104 20.70 -27.56 -2.12
C GLU A 104 20.02 -28.82 -1.53
N ASP A 105 20.28 -30.00 -2.10
CA ASP A 105 19.77 -31.30 -1.70
C ASP A 105 20.82 -32.15 -0.94
N ARG A 106 21.83 -31.52 -0.34
CA ARG A 106 22.97 -32.18 0.29
C ARG A 106 23.14 -31.78 1.74
N VAL A 107 23.60 -32.75 2.53
CA VAL A 107 23.78 -32.63 3.98
C VAL A 107 25.26 -32.70 4.32
N PHE A 108 25.74 -31.69 5.05
CA PHE A 108 27.14 -31.53 5.44
C PHE A 108 27.28 -31.51 6.95
N GLU A 109 28.24 -32.25 7.50
CA GLU A 109 28.71 -32.03 8.87
C GLU A 109 29.82 -30.99 8.85
N VAL A 110 29.57 -29.86 9.52
CA VAL A 110 30.42 -28.67 9.47
C VAL A 110 31.10 -28.44 10.81
N TYR A 111 32.41 -28.22 10.75
CA TYR A 111 33.24 -27.86 11.89
C TYR A 111 33.29 -26.35 12.05
N GLY A 112 33.18 -25.90 13.31
CA GLY A 112 33.46 -24.52 13.68
C GLY A 112 34.92 -24.14 13.48
N ILE A 113 35.19 -22.85 13.24
CA ILE A 113 36.56 -22.34 13.09
C ILE A 113 37.19 -22.18 14.47
N THR A 114 36.85 -21.12 15.20
CA THR A 114 37.36 -20.80 16.55
C THR A 114 36.55 -21.40 17.69
N GLU A 115 35.25 -21.60 17.47
CA GLU A 115 34.30 -22.09 18.45
C GLU A 115 33.19 -22.92 17.78
N GLU A 116 32.32 -23.54 18.57
CA GLU A 116 31.20 -24.31 18.00
C GLU A 116 30.23 -23.40 17.25
N VAL A 117 29.71 -23.86 16.10
CA VAL A 117 28.74 -23.09 15.32
C VAL A 117 27.50 -22.70 16.14
N SER A 118 27.06 -23.56 17.07
CA SER A 118 25.94 -23.24 17.97
C SER A 118 26.19 -22.04 18.88
N SER A 119 27.45 -21.67 19.14
CA SER A 119 27.83 -20.57 20.02
C SER A 119 27.82 -19.20 19.32
N ILE A 120 27.97 -19.17 18.00
CA ILE A 120 27.96 -17.94 17.19
C ILE A 120 26.61 -17.63 16.55
N THR A 121 25.64 -18.54 16.65
CA THR A 121 24.27 -18.38 16.14
C THR A 121 23.31 -17.92 17.24
N SER A 122 22.10 -17.46 16.89
CA SER A 122 21.05 -16.99 17.83
C SER A 122 20.58 -18.00 18.91
N GLY A 123 21.06 -19.25 18.86
CA GLY A 123 20.67 -20.32 19.77
C GLY A 123 19.44 -21.11 19.30
N ALA A 124 18.83 -20.73 18.18
CA ALA A 124 17.81 -21.53 17.52
C ALA A 124 18.38 -22.84 16.99
N THR A 125 17.56 -23.89 16.99
CA THR A 125 17.98 -25.24 16.51
C THR A 125 17.96 -25.37 15.00
N HIS A 126 17.19 -24.53 14.30
CA HIS A 126 17.04 -24.51 12.84
C HIS A 126 17.09 -23.06 12.37
N ILE A 127 18.03 -22.76 11.49
CA ILE A 127 18.37 -21.40 11.08
C ILE A 127 18.43 -21.36 9.56
N ALA A 128 17.85 -20.34 8.94
CA ALA A 128 18.16 -19.97 7.56
C ALA A 128 19.33 -18.98 7.58
N ALA A 129 20.35 -19.24 6.79
CA ALA A 129 21.54 -18.41 6.75
C ALA A 129 22.07 -18.28 5.32
N ARG A 130 22.87 -17.24 5.10
CA ARG A 130 23.74 -17.11 3.93
C ARG A 130 25.18 -17.36 4.36
N GLY A 131 25.91 -18.16 3.58
CA GLY A 131 27.31 -18.44 3.85
C GLY A 131 27.99 -19.25 2.77
N ALA A 132 29.25 -19.60 3.01
CA ALA A 132 30.06 -20.40 2.11
C ALA A 132 30.57 -21.65 2.83
N LEU A 133 30.47 -22.83 2.21
CA LEU A 133 31.07 -24.08 2.68
C LEU A 133 32.44 -24.29 2.02
N LEU A 134 33.44 -24.60 2.83
CA LEU A 134 34.82 -24.76 2.41
C LEU A 134 35.44 -26.07 2.91
N PRO A 135 36.27 -26.73 2.09
CA PRO A 135 37.14 -27.80 2.56
C PRO A 135 38.35 -27.20 3.29
N PHE A 136 38.65 -27.68 4.49
CA PHE A 136 39.84 -27.26 5.24
C PHE A 136 40.35 -28.40 6.12
N GLU A 137 41.63 -28.75 5.99
CA GLU A 137 42.34 -29.69 6.88
C GLU A 137 41.60 -31.01 7.15
N GLY A 138 41.13 -31.62 6.06
CA GLY A 138 40.41 -32.90 6.10
C GLY A 138 38.94 -32.81 6.52
N LYS A 139 38.43 -31.63 6.87
CA LYS A 139 37.05 -31.37 7.31
C LYS A 139 36.32 -30.41 6.37
N VAL A 140 35.02 -30.27 6.59
CA VAL A 140 34.20 -29.22 5.99
C VAL A 140 33.98 -28.14 7.05
N THR A 141 34.19 -26.88 6.68
CA THR A 141 33.96 -25.70 7.52
C THR A 141 33.20 -24.63 6.72
N TYR A 142 33.01 -23.44 7.27
CA TYR A 142 32.38 -22.31 6.59
C TYR A 142 33.37 -21.16 6.36
N GLY A 143 33.07 -20.27 5.42
CA GLY A 143 33.94 -19.15 5.03
C GLY A 143 33.80 -17.95 5.94
N ALA A 144 34.32 -18.03 7.17
CA ALA A 144 34.48 -16.99 8.21
C ALA A 144 33.23 -16.17 8.64
N ALA A 145 32.32 -15.86 7.72
CA ALA A 145 31.02 -15.24 7.93
C ALA A 145 29.89 -16.25 7.73
N LEU A 146 28.92 -16.21 8.63
CA LEU A 146 27.66 -16.95 8.56
C LEU A 146 26.55 -15.97 8.94
N LEU A 147 25.81 -15.48 7.94
CA LEU A 147 24.81 -14.43 8.12
C LEU A 147 23.44 -15.07 8.37
N GLU A 148 22.99 -15.04 9.61
CA GLU A 148 21.65 -15.49 9.98
C GLU A 148 20.57 -14.56 9.40
N MET A 149 19.59 -15.14 8.72
CA MET A 149 18.44 -14.40 8.20
C MET A 149 17.40 -14.24 9.31
N PRO A 150 16.77 -13.06 9.49
CA PRO A 150 15.78 -12.82 10.54
C PRO A 150 14.42 -13.46 10.18
N LEU A 151 14.39 -14.79 10.06
CA LEU A 151 13.24 -15.57 9.61
C LEU A 151 12.96 -16.73 10.58
N GLU A 152 11.75 -16.76 11.15
CA GLU A 152 11.29 -17.93 11.89
C GLU A 152 10.80 -19.02 10.91
N LEU A 153 11.47 -20.17 10.91
CA LEU A 153 11.09 -21.27 10.02
C LEU A 153 9.78 -21.95 10.48
N PRO A 154 8.79 -22.12 9.59
CA PRO A 154 7.57 -22.88 9.85
C PRO A 154 7.84 -24.32 10.31
N VAL A 155 6.89 -24.88 11.06
CA VAL A 155 7.00 -26.24 11.64
C VAL A 155 7.17 -27.30 10.55
N GLU A 156 6.48 -27.13 9.42
CA GLU A 156 6.52 -28.03 8.27
C GLU A 156 7.90 -28.06 7.62
N ILE A 157 8.55 -26.88 7.49
CA ILE A 157 9.91 -26.76 6.96
C ILE A 157 10.90 -27.42 7.92
N LYS A 158 10.83 -27.13 9.22
CA LYS A 158 11.67 -27.78 10.24
C LYS A 158 11.53 -29.31 10.20
N ALA A 159 10.31 -29.83 10.05
CA ALA A 159 10.06 -31.26 9.92
C ALA A 159 10.62 -31.86 8.61
N HIS A 160 10.58 -31.12 7.49
CA HIS A 160 11.20 -31.54 6.24
C HIS A 160 12.74 -31.59 6.34
N LEU A 161 13.37 -30.57 6.92
CA LEU A 161 14.82 -30.54 7.14
C LEU A 161 15.28 -31.73 7.98
N ASN A 162 14.61 -32.01 9.11
CA ASN A 162 14.95 -33.16 9.95
C ASN A 162 14.83 -34.50 9.21
N ARG A 163 13.76 -34.70 8.41
CA ARG A 163 13.61 -35.92 7.61
C ARG A 163 14.74 -36.08 6.58
N THR A 164 15.14 -34.98 5.94
CA THR A 164 16.24 -34.96 4.97
C THR A 164 17.56 -35.32 5.63
N ILE A 165 17.85 -34.75 6.79
CA ILE A 165 19.03 -35.09 7.61
C ILE A 165 19.00 -36.58 8.00
N GLU A 166 17.91 -37.05 8.59
CA GLU A 166 17.75 -38.44 9.01
C GLU A 166 17.90 -39.44 7.86
N GLN A 167 17.39 -39.09 6.67
CA GLN A 167 17.56 -39.90 5.47
C GLN A 167 19.03 -39.94 5.05
N ALA A 168 19.71 -38.79 4.99
CA ALA A 168 21.11 -38.72 4.61
C ALA A 168 22.02 -39.52 5.57
N TYR A 169 21.73 -39.48 6.87
CA TYR A 169 22.43 -40.32 7.86
C TYR A 169 22.16 -41.81 7.65
N ARG A 170 20.90 -42.21 7.38
CA ARG A 170 20.53 -43.60 7.13
C ARG A 170 21.18 -44.17 5.87
N GLU A 171 21.24 -43.37 4.82
CA GLU A 171 21.82 -43.75 3.52
C GLU A 171 23.35 -43.55 3.47
N ASN A 172 23.93 -42.99 4.52
CA ASN A 172 25.35 -42.63 4.63
C ASN A 172 25.84 -41.71 3.48
N THR A 173 25.00 -40.74 3.10
CA THR A 173 25.29 -39.75 2.05
C THR A 173 25.76 -38.41 2.62
N VAL A 174 25.83 -38.26 3.94
CA VAL A 174 26.34 -37.05 4.61
C VAL A 174 27.81 -36.81 4.27
N ILE A 175 28.13 -35.58 3.86
CA ILE A 175 29.47 -35.13 3.52
C ILE A 175 30.16 -34.62 4.79
N ARG A 176 31.27 -35.25 5.20
CA ARG A 176 31.94 -35.01 6.49
C ARG A 176 33.41 -34.64 6.37
N THR A 177 34.02 -34.92 5.22
CA THR A 177 35.46 -34.70 5.00
C THR A 177 35.70 -33.79 3.81
N ALA A 178 36.84 -33.09 3.81
CA ALA A 178 37.28 -32.27 2.68
C ALA A 178 37.34 -33.07 1.37
N GLN A 179 37.75 -34.35 1.43
CA GLN A 179 37.79 -35.21 0.26
C GLN A 179 36.39 -35.53 -0.29
N GLN A 180 35.42 -35.82 0.57
CA GLN A 180 34.03 -36.03 0.15
C GLN A 180 33.43 -34.75 -0.43
N PHE A 181 33.73 -33.60 0.18
CA PHE A 181 33.31 -32.29 -0.30
C PHE A 181 33.85 -32.02 -1.70
N LEU A 182 35.16 -32.16 -1.91
CA LEU A 182 35.79 -31.92 -3.21
C LEU A 182 35.28 -32.87 -4.31
N ALA A 183 34.92 -34.11 -3.95
CA ALA A 183 34.31 -35.06 -4.88
C ALA A 183 32.86 -34.72 -5.23
N ALA A 184 32.10 -34.13 -4.30
CA ALA A 184 30.67 -33.83 -4.48
C ALA A 184 30.41 -32.45 -5.09
N ALA A 185 31.22 -31.44 -4.74
CA ALA A 185 30.99 -30.05 -5.06
C ALA A 185 30.77 -29.78 -6.57
N PRO A 186 31.56 -30.32 -7.51
CA PRO A 186 31.34 -30.09 -8.94
C PRO A 186 29.94 -30.52 -9.42
N GLY A 187 29.46 -31.68 -8.98
CA GLY A 187 28.15 -32.18 -9.35
C GLY A 187 26.99 -31.41 -8.70
N ILE A 188 27.20 -30.85 -7.52
CA ILE A 188 26.22 -29.97 -6.85
C ILE A 188 26.09 -28.65 -7.63
N VAL A 189 27.22 -28.05 -8.00
CA VAL A 189 27.25 -26.80 -8.78
C VAL A 189 26.64 -27.03 -10.17
N GLU A 190 27.00 -28.12 -10.86
CA GLU A 190 26.43 -28.45 -12.17
C GLU A 190 24.91 -28.65 -12.10
N ALA A 191 24.42 -29.37 -11.08
CA ALA A 191 22.99 -29.56 -10.88
C ALA A 191 22.25 -28.24 -10.59
N ARG A 192 22.86 -27.33 -9.80
CA ARG A 192 22.31 -25.99 -9.55
C ARG A 192 22.25 -25.18 -10.83
N ILE A 193 23.36 -25.07 -11.58
CA ILE A 193 23.42 -24.35 -12.86
C ILE A 193 22.41 -24.93 -13.86
N SER A 194 22.27 -26.26 -13.93
CA SER A 194 21.28 -26.89 -14.81
C SER A 194 19.86 -26.52 -14.42
N ARG A 195 19.52 -26.54 -13.12
CA ARG A 195 18.20 -26.10 -12.63
C ARG A 195 17.95 -24.62 -12.93
N GLU A 196 18.92 -23.76 -12.69
CA GLU A 196 18.84 -22.33 -12.99
C GLU A 196 18.67 -22.08 -14.50
N ALA A 197 19.38 -22.83 -15.34
CA ALA A 197 19.25 -22.74 -16.80
C ALA A 197 17.90 -23.28 -17.29
N GLU A 198 17.40 -24.38 -16.71
CA GLU A 198 16.05 -24.91 -17.00
C GLU A 198 14.96 -23.91 -16.58
N ALA A 199 15.09 -23.29 -15.41
CA ALA A 199 14.19 -22.23 -14.96
C ALA A 199 14.23 -21.03 -15.91
N MET A 200 15.42 -20.56 -16.30
CA MET A 200 15.57 -19.46 -17.24
C MET A 200 15.02 -19.78 -18.63
N LEU A 201 15.16 -21.03 -19.10
CA LEU A 201 14.55 -21.48 -20.36
C LEU A 201 13.03 -21.56 -20.25
N ALA A 202 12.49 -22.03 -19.12
CA ALA A 202 11.05 -22.05 -18.86
C ALA A 202 10.47 -20.63 -18.81
N ASP A 203 11.17 -19.70 -18.15
CA ASP A 203 10.80 -18.28 -18.11
C ASP A 203 10.81 -17.69 -19.53
N LEU A 204 11.85 -17.95 -20.33
CA LEU A 204 11.94 -17.46 -21.71
C LEU A 204 10.87 -18.09 -22.62
N GLU A 205 10.61 -19.39 -22.51
CA GLU A 205 9.55 -20.07 -23.27
C GLU A 205 8.16 -19.52 -22.92
N PHE A 206 7.96 -19.20 -21.64
CA PHE A 206 6.76 -18.54 -21.14
C PHE A 206 6.64 -17.09 -21.65
N GLU A 207 7.69 -16.29 -21.63
CA GLU A 207 7.70 -14.93 -22.20
C GLU A 207 7.36 -14.94 -23.70
N MET A 208 7.84 -15.95 -24.43
CA MET A 208 7.57 -16.10 -25.85
C MET A 208 6.15 -16.59 -26.14
N ASN A 209 5.54 -17.38 -25.24
CA ASN A 209 4.19 -17.92 -25.38
C ASN A 209 3.44 -17.87 -24.03
N PRO A 210 3.02 -16.68 -23.55
CA PRO A 210 2.36 -16.58 -22.27
C PRO A 210 1.02 -17.31 -22.33
N GLU A 211 0.73 -18.15 -21.32
CA GLU A 211 -0.61 -18.73 -21.18
C GLU A 211 -1.64 -17.60 -21.13
N SER A 212 -2.71 -17.72 -21.92
CA SER A 212 -3.72 -16.67 -22.03
C SER A 212 -4.59 -16.50 -20.77
N GLN A 213 -4.52 -17.44 -19.82
CA GLN A 213 -5.32 -17.45 -18.60
C GLN A 213 -4.56 -18.15 -17.46
N VAL A 214 -4.41 -17.47 -16.33
CA VAL A 214 -3.86 -18.04 -15.08
C VAL A 214 -4.73 -19.21 -14.59
N PRO A 215 -4.15 -20.36 -14.20
CA PRO A 215 -4.90 -21.49 -13.64
C PRO A 215 -5.79 -21.09 -12.46
N GLY A 216 -7.04 -21.57 -12.45
CA GLY A 216 -8.02 -21.24 -11.40
C GLY A 216 -8.74 -19.91 -11.57
N THR A 217 -8.46 -19.19 -12.67
CA THR A 217 -9.14 -17.93 -13.03
C THR A 217 -9.90 -18.07 -14.35
N HIS A 218 -10.82 -17.14 -14.61
CA HIS A 218 -11.48 -16.93 -15.89
C HIS A 218 -11.45 -15.45 -16.29
N ARG A 219 -11.69 -15.20 -17.58
CA ARG A 219 -11.81 -13.85 -18.11
C ARG A 219 -13.10 -13.21 -17.65
N GLY A 220 -13.01 -12.16 -16.83
CA GLY A 220 -14.16 -11.49 -16.22
C GLY A 220 -15.00 -10.67 -17.21
N ALA A 221 -16.21 -10.33 -16.80
CA ALA A 221 -17.15 -9.52 -17.59
C ALA A 221 -16.65 -8.11 -17.95
N LEU A 222 -15.71 -7.55 -17.17
CA LEU A 222 -15.10 -6.24 -17.42
C LEU A 222 -13.85 -6.30 -18.32
N ALA A 223 -13.33 -7.49 -18.60
CA ALA A 223 -12.09 -7.66 -19.33
C ALA A 223 -12.15 -7.05 -20.74
N GLY A 224 -11.22 -6.14 -21.03
CA GLY A 224 -11.12 -5.42 -22.30
C GLY A 224 -12.07 -4.22 -22.42
N LEU A 225 -12.79 -3.86 -21.36
CA LEU A 225 -13.49 -2.57 -21.26
C LEU A 225 -12.57 -1.54 -20.61
N GLU A 226 -12.59 -0.31 -21.11
CA GLU A 226 -11.80 0.80 -20.57
C GLU A 226 -12.66 2.05 -20.37
N GLY A 227 -12.20 2.95 -19.49
CA GLY A 227 -12.82 4.26 -19.25
C GLY A 227 -14.32 4.19 -18.99
N ASP A 228 -15.08 5.03 -19.72
CA ASP A 228 -16.54 5.13 -19.59
C ASP A 228 -17.28 3.83 -19.90
N ALA A 229 -16.75 2.98 -20.77
CA ALA A 229 -17.38 1.70 -21.10
C ALA A 229 -17.31 0.73 -19.92
N ARG A 230 -16.15 0.64 -19.25
CA ARG A 230 -15.97 -0.14 -18.02
C ARG A 230 -16.85 0.41 -16.90
N ARG A 231 -16.84 1.74 -16.72
CA ARG A 231 -17.69 2.43 -15.72
C ARG A 231 -19.18 2.15 -15.93
N THR A 232 -19.66 2.22 -17.18
CA THR A 232 -21.06 1.94 -17.51
C THR A 232 -21.43 0.48 -17.22
N ALA A 233 -20.52 -0.46 -17.53
CA ALA A 233 -20.73 -1.88 -17.23
C ALA A 233 -20.75 -2.15 -15.72
N LEU A 234 -19.87 -1.51 -14.96
CA LEU A 234 -19.89 -1.49 -13.50
C LEU A 234 -21.22 -0.95 -12.99
N LEU A 235 -21.59 0.29 -13.30
CA LEU A 235 -22.82 0.92 -12.79
C LEU A 235 -24.08 0.08 -13.09
N LYS A 236 -24.15 -0.56 -14.26
CA LYS A 236 -25.27 -1.42 -14.66
C LYS A 236 -25.39 -2.72 -13.85
N ASN A 237 -24.28 -3.30 -13.40
CA ASN A 237 -24.26 -4.63 -12.77
C ASN A 237 -23.91 -4.59 -11.27
N TYR A 238 -23.14 -3.58 -10.86
CA TYR A 238 -22.63 -3.38 -9.51
C TYR A 238 -23.56 -2.55 -8.63
N GLY A 239 -24.34 -1.59 -9.19
CA GLY A 239 -25.16 -0.59 -8.48
C GLY A 239 -26.25 -1.17 -7.56
N THR A 240 -25.87 -2.00 -6.61
CA THR A 240 -26.73 -3.04 -6.05
C THR A 240 -26.45 -3.37 -4.59
N SER A 241 -25.40 -2.85 -3.96
CA SER A 241 -25.25 -2.91 -2.49
C SER A 241 -25.51 -1.53 -1.87
N ASN A 242 -24.72 -0.52 -2.24
CA ASN A 242 -24.91 0.84 -1.75
C ASN A 242 -26.16 1.50 -2.35
N ASP A 243 -26.37 1.39 -3.66
CA ASP A 243 -27.58 1.91 -4.31
C ASP A 243 -28.84 1.17 -3.89
N LYS A 244 -28.77 -0.15 -3.62
CA LYS A 244 -29.92 -0.86 -3.03
C LYS A 244 -30.20 -0.40 -1.62
N ARG A 245 -29.17 -0.16 -0.80
CA ARG A 245 -29.33 0.38 0.56
C ARG A 245 -29.84 1.81 0.56
N ILE A 246 -29.36 2.66 -0.34
CA ILE A 246 -29.85 4.03 -0.47
C ILE A 246 -31.26 4.01 -1.03
N ALA A 247 -31.55 3.20 -2.06
CA ALA A 247 -32.92 2.99 -2.54
C ALA A 247 -33.84 2.41 -1.46
N GLU A 248 -33.36 1.52 -0.59
CA GLU A 248 -34.09 1.00 0.56
C GLU A 248 -34.30 2.08 1.63
N ALA A 249 -33.28 2.87 1.95
CA ALA A 249 -33.38 4.00 2.87
C ALA A 249 -34.37 5.05 2.33
N VAL A 250 -34.31 5.33 1.03
CA VAL A 250 -35.25 6.19 0.32
C VAL A 250 -36.67 5.64 0.45
N ARG A 251 -36.92 4.36 0.11
CA ARG A 251 -38.24 3.71 0.25
C ARG A 251 -38.74 3.68 1.71
N THR A 252 -37.81 3.55 2.67
CA THR A 252 -38.15 3.52 4.10
C THR A 252 -38.53 4.91 4.62
N ASN A 253 -37.90 5.95 4.08
CA ASN A 253 -38.10 7.35 4.50
C ASN A 253 -39.07 8.15 3.61
N THR A 254 -39.71 7.50 2.63
CA THR A 254 -40.80 8.10 1.84
C THR A 254 -42.14 7.97 2.54
N PHE A 255 -42.90 9.06 2.58
CA PHE A 255 -44.26 9.04 3.11
C PHE A 255 -45.24 8.36 2.13
N PRO A 256 -46.12 7.47 2.63
CA PRO A 256 -47.22 6.93 1.85
C PRO A 256 -48.35 7.95 1.72
N GLY A 257 -48.95 8.06 0.53
CA GLY A 257 -50.13 8.90 0.30
C GLY A 257 -49.90 10.04 -0.69
N PRO A 258 -50.89 10.93 -0.88
CA PRO A 258 -50.78 12.01 -1.85
C PRO A 258 -49.70 13.02 -1.44
N VAL A 259 -48.89 13.44 -2.41
CA VAL A 259 -47.86 14.48 -2.23
C VAL A 259 -48.45 15.69 -1.51
N GLN A 260 -47.83 16.11 -0.40
CA GLN A 260 -48.17 17.31 0.35
C GLN A 260 -47.05 18.34 0.21
N THR A 261 -47.40 19.61 0.07
CA THR A 261 -46.44 20.74 0.05
C THR A 261 -46.60 21.68 1.24
N ASP A 262 -47.74 21.63 1.92
CA ASP A 262 -48.05 22.42 3.12
C ASP A 262 -47.29 21.86 4.33
N LEU A 263 -46.42 22.66 4.94
CA LEU A 263 -45.55 22.25 6.03
C LEU A 263 -46.35 21.76 7.23
N PHE A 264 -47.46 22.41 7.57
CA PHE A 264 -48.29 21.98 8.70
C PHE A 264 -48.86 20.58 8.50
N LYS A 265 -49.39 20.28 7.31
CA LYS A 265 -49.88 18.93 6.98
C LYS A 265 -48.78 17.89 7.03
N ILE A 266 -47.58 18.23 6.56
CA ILE A 266 -46.38 17.37 6.60
C ILE A 266 -45.98 17.08 8.05
N VAL A 267 -45.81 18.11 8.89
CA VAL A 267 -45.46 17.98 10.31
C VAL A 267 -46.51 17.16 11.06
N MET A 268 -47.79 17.33 10.70
CA MET A 268 -48.89 16.56 11.27
C MET A 268 -48.90 15.07 10.90
N MET A 269 -48.04 14.62 9.97
CA MET A 269 -47.83 13.19 9.67
C MET A 269 -47.01 12.50 10.77
N ALA A 270 -46.11 13.21 11.45
CA ALA A 270 -45.31 12.67 12.56
C ALA A 270 -46.20 12.27 13.75
N THR A 271 -45.77 11.35 14.61
CA THR A 271 -46.56 11.01 15.81
C THR A 271 -46.51 12.15 16.84
N LYS A 272 -47.43 12.13 17.83
CA LYS A 272 -47.35 13.12 18.92
C LYS A 272 -46.02 13.00 19.68
N TYR A 273 -45.53 11.78 19.84
CA TYR A 273 -44.24 11.51 20.49
C TYR A 273 -43.09 12.14 19.70
N ASP A 274 -43.03 11.93 18.39
CA ASP A 274 -41.97 12.53 17.54
C ASP A 274 -41.98 14.06 17.63
N LEU A 275 -43.16 14.69 17.66
CA LEU A 275 -43.28 16.14 17.84
C LEU A 275 -42.79 16.62 19.21
N GLU A 276 -43.04 15.85 20.27
CA GLU A 276 -42.49 16.13 21.61
C GLU A 276 -40.96 15.97 21.62
N ASP A 277 -40.41 15.04 20.83
CA ASP A 277 -38.96 14.87 20.64
C ASP A 277 -38.34 16.05 19.90
N TYR A 278 -38.98 16.56 18.85
CA TYR A 278 -38.56 17.79 18.20
C TYR A 278 -38.63 19.00 19.13
N CYS A 279 -39.67 19.12 19.96
CA CYS A 279 -39.69 20.18 20.98
C CYS A 279 -38.53 20.08 21.97
N ARG A 280 -38.11 18.86 22.37
CA ARG A 280 -36.92 18.68 23.20
C ARG A 280 -35.66 19.09 22.47
N ALA A 281 -35.50 18.67 21.22
CA ALA A 281 -34.34 19.00 20.40
C ALA A 281 -34.21 20.51 20.14
N PHE A 282 -35.34 21.19 19.93
CA PHE A 282 -35.39 22.63 19.65
C PHE A 282 -35.45 23.49 20.94
N GLY A 283 -35.45 22.88 22.13
CA GLY A 283 -35.52 23.61 23.39
C GLY A 283 -36.86 24.30 23.67
N ILE A 284 -37.93 23.91 22.97
CA ILE A 284 -39.27 24.47 23.12
C ILE A 284 -39.85 24.06 24.47
N MET A 285 -40.39 25.02 25.24
CA MET A 285 -40.96 24.76 26.56
C MET A 285 -42.51 24.75 26.54
N GLY A 286 -43.13 24.05 27.51
CA GLY A 286 -44.57 24.12 27.72
C GLY A 286 -45.46 23.26 26.80
N TYR A 287 -44.86 22.35 26.02
CA TYR A 287 -45.58 21.49 25.07
C TYR A 287 -46.29 20.27 25.71
N SER A 288 -45.89 19.80 26.90
CA SER A 288 -46.31 18.49 27.44
C SER A 288 -47.82 18.32 27.68
N LYS A 289 -48.57 19.42 27.79
CA LYS A 289 -50.04 19.41 27.98
C LYS A 289 -50.82 19.82 26.72
N LYS A 290 -50.12 20.09 25.61
CA LYS A 290 -50.70 20.57 24.36
C LYS A 290 -51.27 19.42 23.52
N ARG A 291 -52.25 19.72 22.68
CA ARG A 291 -52.75 18.80 21.64
C ARG A 291 -51.71 18.69 20.53
N LYS A 292 -51.73 17.58 19.78
CA LYS A 292 -50.77 17.32 18.68
C LYS A 292 -50.63 18.50 17.70
N SER A 293 -51.74 19.11 17.29
CA SER A 293 -51.74 20.28 16.40
C SER A 293 -51.08 21.51 17.02
N GLU A 294 -51.33 21.77 18.30
CA GLU A 294 -50.70 22.89 19.01
C GLU A 294 -49.18 22.67 19.17
N ILE A 295 -48.74 21.41 19.32
CA ILE A 295 -47.30 21.07 19.34
C ILE A 295 -46.69 21.26 17.94
N ALA A 296 -47.39 20.84 16.88
CA ALA A 296 -46.94 21.04 15.51
C ALA A 296 -46.75 22.53 15.18
N ASP A 297 -47.70 23.40 15.58
CA ASP A 297 -47.58 24.85 15.43
C ASP A 297 -46.33 25.38 16.13
N MET A 298 -46.09 24.96 17.38
CA MET A 298 -44.91 25.37 18.14
C MET A 298 -43.59 24.93 17.48
N VAL A 299 -43.54 23.70 16.94
CA VAL A 299 -42.37 23.19 16.22
C VAL A 299 -42.11 23.98 14.94
N ILE A 300 -43.17 24.30 14.17
CA ILE A 300 -43.05 25.07 12.94
C ILE A 300 -42.61 26.51 13.21
N GLU A 301 -43.18 27.14 14.24
CA GLU A 301 -42.83 28.51 14.65
C GLU A 301 -41.35 28.62 15.01
N GLU A 302 -40.83 27.68 15.80
CA GLU A 302 -39.41 27.61 16.16
C GLU A 302 -38.53 27.28 14.94
N PHE A 303 -38.95 26.31 14.11
CA PHE A 303 -38.18 25.90 12.94
C PHE A 303 -37.99 27.04 11.93
N LEU A 304 -39.04 27.83 11.70
CA LEU A 304 -39.08 28.96 10.76
C LEU A 304 -38.83 30.32 11.43
N HIS A 305 -38.34 30.34 12.68
CA HIS A 305 -38.16 31.59 13.42
C HIS A 305 -37.26 32.56 12.62
N PRO A 306 -37.66 33.82 12.39
CA PRO A 306 -36.96 34.71 11.45
C PRO A 306 -35.51 35.03 11.80
N GLU A 307 -35.18 35.04 13.10
CA GLU A 307 -33.86 35.49 13.59
C GLU A 307 -32.96 34.35 14.11
N HIS A 308 -33.54 33.21 14.48
CA HIS A 308 -32.82 32.10 15.11
C HIS A 308 -33.48 30.74 14.80
N GLY A 309 -34.22 30.66 13.71
CA GLY A 309 -34.91 29.44 13.33
C GLY A 309 -33.94 28.32 12.99
N ILE A 310 -34.30 27.10 13.38
CA ILE A 310 -33.52 25.89 13.14
C ILE A 310 -33.18 25.70 11.66
N LEU A 311 -34.03 26.20 10.74
CA LEU A 311 -33.78 26.17 9.30
C LEU A 311 -32.44 26.80 8.92
N TYR A 312 -32.06 27.93 9.52
CA TYR A 312 -30.81 28.62 9.19
C TYR A 312 -29.59 27.80 9.61
N SER A 313 -29.62 27.22 10.82
CA SER A 313 -28.56 26.32 11.29
C SER A 313 -28.43 25.09 10.39
N ILE A 314 -29.55 24.53 9.90
CA ILE A 314 -29.50 23.44 8.93
C ILE A 314 -28.81 23.89 7.64
N VAL A 315 -29.18 25.05 7.09
CA VAL A 315 -28.58 25.60 5.86
C VAL A 315 -27.08 25.84 6.05
N GLU A 316 -26.64 26.35 7.19
CA GLU A 316 -25.23 26.55 7.53
C GLU A 316 -24.43 25.23 7.54
N GLU A 317 -25.03 24.13 8.02
CA GLU A 317 -24.40 22.80 8.08
C GLU A 317 -24.45 22.01 6.77
N LEU A 318 -25.25 22.42 5.76
CA LEU A 318 -25.29 21.70 4.48
C LEU A 318 -23.93 21.68 3.78
N SER A 319 -23.58 20.55 3.16
CA SER A 319 -22.46 20.51 2.20
C SER A 319 -22.75 21.39 0.97
N TYR A 320 -21.72 21.79 0.23
CA TYR A 320 -21.87 22.55 -1.01
C TYR A 320 -22.81 21.84 -2.00
N ASP A 321 -22.61 20.54 -2.22
CA ASP A 321 -23.40 19.75 -3.17
C ASP A 321 -24.88 19.68 -2.73
N THR A 322 -25.12 19.44 -1.44
CA THR A 322 -26.49 19.39 -0.88
C THR A 322 -27.18 20.74 -0.96
N ALA A 323 -26.47 21.83 -0.62
CA ALA A 323 -26.99 23.19 -0.72
C ALA A 323 -27.33 23.57 -2.17
N SER A 324 -26.50 23.16 -3.14
CA SER A 324 -26.76 23.37 -4.56
C SER A 324 -28.05 22.67 -5.01
N VAL A 325 -28.26 21.42 -4.57
CA VAL A 325 -29.50 20.68 -4.84
C VAL A 325 -30.72 21.36 -4.20
N VAL A 326 -30.63 21.83 -2.95
CA VAL A 326 -31.72 22.57 -2.28
C VAL A 326 -32.11 23.82 -3.04
N ARG A 327 -31.12 24.63 -3.45
CA ARG A 327 -31.34 25.82 -4.28
C ARG A 327 -32.05 25.47 -5.59
N ASP A 328 -31.59 24.43 -6.28
CA ASP A 328 -32.15 24.02 -7.57
C ASP A 328 -33.59 23.54 -7.46
N ILE A 329 -33.93 22.79 -6.40
CA ILE A 329 -35.31 22.37 -6.12
C ILE A 329 -36.19 23.60 -5.81
N CYS A 330 -35.70 24.57 -5.02
CA CYS A 330 -36.43 25.80 -4.75
C CYS A 330 -36.72 26.59 -6.04
N ALA A 331 -35.71 26.74 -6.91
CA ALA A 331 -35.82 27.42 -8.19
C ALA A 331 -36.78 26.70 -9.16
N ALA A 332 -36.87 25.36 -9.07
CA ALA A 332 -37.81 24.54 -9.83
C ALA A 332 -39.25 24.55 -9.29
N GLY A 333 -39.54 25.37 -8.28
CA GLY A 333 -40.89 25.50 -7.69
C GLY A 333 -41.13 24.65 -6.45
N GLY A 334 -40.07 24.13 -5.82
CA GLY A 334 -40.13 23.44 -4.52
C GLY A 334 -40.34 21.94 -4.59
N SER A 335 -40.33 21.34 -5.79
CA SER A 335 -40.42 19.89 -5.90
C SER A 335 -39.61 19.35 -7.07
N PHE A 336 -39.12 18.12 -6.90
CA PHE A 336 -38.40 17.36 -7.91
C PHE A 336 -38.97 15.95 -7.98
N ARG A 337 -39.26 15.47 -9.19
CA ARG A 337 -39.85 14.15 -9.44
C ARG A 337 -38.88 13.27 -10.23
N THR A 338 -38.76 12.03 -9.81
CA THR A 338 -37.85 11.04 -10.43
C THR A 338 -38.26 9.61 -10.08
N SER A 339 -37.91 8.65 -10.93
CA SER A 339 -38.09 7.22 -10.65
C SER A 339 -36.91 6.65 -9.87
N ILE A 340 -37.16 5.72 -8.93
CA ILE A 340 -36.10 4.96 -8.24
C ILE A 340 -35.47 3.98 -9.25
N THR A 341 -34.35 4.37 -9.84
CA THR A 341 -33.57 3.56 -10.78
C THR A 341 -32.09 3.64 -10.41
N ASP A 342 -31.28 2.70 -10.89
CA ASP A 342 -29.83 2.73 -10.67
C ASP A 342 -29.19 3.99 -11.28
N SER A 343 -29.80 4.55 -12.34
CA SER A 343 -29.39 5.84 -12.95
C SER A 343 -29.75 7.06 -12.11
N PHE A 344 -30.72 6.97 -11.20
CA PHE A 344 -31.18 8.10 -10.39
C PHE A 344 -30.16 8.49 -9.31
N MET A 345 -29.48 7.49 -8.74
CA MET A 345 -28.37 7.67 -7.80
C MET A 345 -27.23 8.50 -8.41
N ASN A 346 -26.97 8.30 -9.71
CA ASN A 346 -25.90 8.98 -10.44
C ASN A 346 -26.27 10.39 -10.94
N SER A 347 -27.49 10.87 -10.67
CA SER A 347 -27.96 12.14 -11.25
C SER A 347 -27.43 13.39 -10.53
N GLY A 348 -26.78 13.24 -9.36
CA GLY A 348 -26.28 14.34 -8.53
C GLY A 348 -27.35 15.33 -8.04
N LYS A 349 -28.63 15.04 -8.29
CA LYS A 349 -29.78 15.92 -8.02
C LYS A 349 -30.68 15.39 -6.91
N PHE A 350 -30.17 14.46 -6.13
CA PHE A 350 -30.92 13.82 -5.05
C PHE A 350 -30.41 14.30 -3.70
N ILE A 351 -31.35 14.60 -2.81
CA ILE A 351 -31.09 14.92 -1.42
C ILE A 351 -31.83 13.89 -0.55
N MET A 352 -31.10 13.27 0.37
CA MET A 352 -31.72 12.44 1.42
C MET A 352 -32.71 13.30 2.22
N PRO A 353 -33.83 12.75 2.70
CA PRO A 353 -34.81 13.54 3.43
C PRO A 353 -34.19 14.15 4.68
N ILE A 354 -34.25 15.47 4.78
CA ILE A 354 -33.82 16.23 5.96
C ILE A 354 -35.09 16.71 6.66
N PRO A 355 -35.33 16.35 7.94
CA PRO A 355 -36.55 16.69 8.65
C PRO A 355 -36.96 18.16 8.45
N PHE A 356 -38.20 18.35 8.00
CA PHE A 356 -38.83 19.64 7.68
C PHE A 356 -38.23 20.42 6.50
N LEU A 357 -36.96 20.23 6.14
CA LEU A 357 -36.34 20.87 4.97
C LEU A 357 -36.72 20.18 3.66
N SER A 358 -36.55 18.86 3.57
CA SER A 358 -36.82 18.06 2.37
C SER A 358 -37.53 16.76 2.73
N VAL A 359 -38.64 16.49 2.05
CA VAL A 359 -39.52 15.35 2.34
C VAL A 359 -39.77 14.54 1.08
N LEU A 360 -39.73 13.22 1.20
CA LEU A 360 -39.95 12.32 0.09
C LEU A 360 -41.35 11.72 0.14
N PHE A 361 -42.04 11.69 -0.99
CA PHE A 361 -43.35 11.05 -1.18
C PHE A 361 -43.29 10.00 -2.27
N HIS A 362 -44.05 8.92 -2.09
CA HIS A 362 -44.34 7.99 -3.18
C HIS A 362 -45.50 8.48 -4.04
N ASP A 363 -45.29 8.57 -5.36
CA ASP A 363 -46.36 8.77 -6.34
C ASP A 363 -46.25 7.74 -7.47
N ARG A 364 -47.02 6.65 -7.35
CA ARG A 364 -46.97 5.48 -8.24
C ARG A 364 -45.57 4.86 -8.25
N ASP A 365 -44.90 4.86 -9.41
CA ASP A 365 -43.54 4.33 -9.61
C ASP A 365 -42.46 5.40 -9.36
N ASP A 366 -42.86 6.65 -9.12
CA ASP A 366 -41.97 7.78 -8.88
C ASP A 366 -41.83 8.12 -7.39
N ILE A 367 -40.74 8.81 -7.09
CA ILE A 367 -40.54 9.58 -5.88
C ILE A 367 -40.64 11.07 -6.21
N VAL A 368 -41.30 11.79 -5.32
CA VAL A 368 -41.35 13.24 -5.34
C VAL A 368 -40.65 13.76 -4.08
N CYS A 369 -39.52 14.44 -4.27
CA CYS A 369 -38.89 15.25 -3.23
C CYS A 369 -39.60 16.61 -3.19
N VAL A 370 -39.98 17.05 -2.00
CA VAL A 370 -40.69 18.30 -1.75
C VAL A 370 -39.95 19.10 -0.70
N ILE A 371 -39.66 20.35 -1.02
CA ILE A 371 -39.35 21.39 -0.04
C ILE A 371 -40.68 22.08 0.28
N PRO A 372 -41.16 22.03 1.54
CA PRO A 372 -42.47 22.58 1.89
C PRO A 372 -42.60 24.06 1.54
N ASP A 373 -43.81 24.52 1.21
CA ASP A 373 -44.06 25.86 0.67
C ASP A 373 -43.56 26.97 1.60
N GLU A 374 -43.83 26.85 2.91
CA GLU A 374 -43.41 27.81 3.93
C GLU A 374 -41.89 27.82 4.13
N VAL A 375 -41.25 26.67 3.96
CA VAL A 375 -39.77 26.54 4.03
C VAL A 375 -39.16 27.18 2.80
N ARG A 376 -39.68 26.88 1.62
CA ARG A 376 -39.24 27.48 0.35
C ARG A 376 -39.38 29.00 0.35
N GLU A 377 -40.46 29.53 0.92
CA GLU A 377 -40.63 30.98 1.07
C GLU A 377 -39.52 31.62 1.91
N ARG A 378 -39.04 30.94 2.96
CA ARG A 378 -37.87 31.38 3.74
C ARG A 378 -36.57 31.23 2.95
N LEU A 379 -36.36 30.07 2.33
CA LEU A 379 -35.15 29.81 1.55
C LEU A 379 -34.98 30.76 0.35
N ASN A 380 -36.07 31.20 -0.28
CA ASN A 380 -36.04 32.17 -1.37
C ASN A 380 -35.64 33.58 -0.94
N GLN A 381 -35.57 33.86 0.37
CA GLN A 381 -35.10 35.15 0.91
C GLN A 381 -33.59 35.16 1.15
N LEU A 382 -32.93 34.00 1.04
CA LEU A 382 -31.49 33.85 1.27
C LEU A 382 -30.68 34.28 0.05
N ASP A 383 -29.48 34.79 0.32
CA ASP A 383 -28.46 35.00 -0.71
C ASP A 383 -27.74 33.68 -1.00
N TRP A 384 -28.35 32.86 -1.86
CA TRP A 384 -27.79 31.55 -2.24
C TRP A 384 -26.45 31.65 -2.95
N ASP A 385 -26.18 32.74 -3.67
CA ASP A 385 -24.90 32.92 -4.35
C ASP A 385 -23.78 33.13 -3.32
N ALA A 386 -24.01 33.96 -2.30
CA ALA A 386 -23.06 34.13 -1.19
C ALA A 386 -22.89 32.84 -0.37
N ILE A 387 -23.99 32.14 -0.05
CA ILE A 387 -23.96 30.88 0.72
C ILE A 387 -23.15 29.80 -0.03
N LEU A 388 -23.40 29.63 -1.33
CA LEU A 388 -22.70 28.62 -2.12
C LEU A 388 -21.24 29.00 -2.35
N ALA A 389 -20.92 30.28 -2.51
CA ALA A 389 -19.54 30.75 -2.59
C ALA A 389 -18.75 30.41 -1.31
N ASP A 390 -19.32 30.69 -0.13
CA ASP A 390 -18.71 30.35 1.16
C ASP A 390 -18.52 28.83 1.32
N LYS A 391 -19.57 28.04 1.05
CA LYS A 391 -19.50 26.57 1.13
C LYS A 391 -18.50 25.97 0.15
N LEU A 392 -18.34 26.55 -1.03
CA LEU A 392 -17.35 26.09 -2.01
C LEU A 392 -15.93 26.35 -1.50
N ILE A 393 -15.67 27.51 -0.88
CA ILE A 393 -14.37 27.82 -0.26
C ILE A 393 -14.04 26.80 0.84
N ARG A 394 -15.02 26.44 1.67
CA ARG A 394 -14.87 25.42 2.72
C ARG A 394 -14.69 24.01 2.16
N LYS A 395 -15.44 23.61 1.13
CA LYS A 395 -15.25 22.32 0.42
C LYS A 395 -13.82 22.18 -0.09
N ARG A 396 -13.32 23.22 -0.76
CA ARG A 396 -11.95 23.28 -1.30
C ARG A 396 -10.86 23.22 -0.23
N LEU A 397 -11.11 23.81 0.94
CA LEU A 397 -10.20 23.72 2.09
C LEU A 397 -10.03 22.27 2.52
N PHE A 398 -11.13 21.55 2.74
CA PHE A 398 -11.06 20.16 3.20
C PHE A 398 -10.52 19.22 2.12
N GLU A 399 -10.88 19.44 0.85
CA GLU A 399 -10.31 18.69 -0.28
C GLU A 399 -8.77 18.79 -0.30
N VAL A 400 -8.20 19.98 -0.06
CA VAL A 400 -6.74 20.15 0.02
C VAL A 400 -6.14 19.44 1.22
N CYS A 401 -6.79 19.50 2.39
CA CYS A 401 -6.36 18.78 3.58
C CYS A 401 -6.32 17.26 3.33
N GLU A 402 -7.39 16.70 2.76
CA GLU A 402 -7.53 15.28 2.48
C GLU A 402 -6.52 14.81 1.43
N LEU A 403 -6.38 15.52 0.32
CA LEU A 403 -5.39 15.18 -0.70
C LEU A 403 -3.95 15.28 -0.17
N CYS A 404 -3.65 16.21 0.75
CA CYS A 404 -2.34 16.28 1.38
C CYS A 404 -2.04 15.03 2.23
N VAL A 405 -2.99 14.56 3.04
CA VAL A 405 -2.77 13.37 3.88
C VAL A 405 -2.84 12.07 3.08
N GLU A 406 -3.65 11.99 2.03
CA GLU A 406 -3.67 10.85 1.09
C GLU A 406 -2.30 10.68 0.41
N LEU A 407 -1.71 11.79 -0.04
CA LEU A 407 -0.40 11.76 -0.69
C LEU A 407 0.72 11.51 0.30
N ARG A 408 0.73 12.18 1.45
CA ARG A 408 1.93 12.30 2.31
C ARG A 408 1.85 11.49 3.60
N GLY A 409 0.66 11.00 3.97
CA GLY A 409 0.36 10.32 5.23
C GLY A 409 0.30 11.28 6.42
N ILE A 410 1.30 12.15 6.54
CA ILE A 410 1.43 13.19 7.56
C ILE A 410 1.91 14.49 6.90
N ALA A 411 1.35 15.63 7.31
CA ALA A 411 1.74 16.94 6.80
C ALA A 411 1.62 18.00 7.90
N THR A 412 2.56 18.96 7.96
CA THR A 412 2.41 20.11 8.86
C THR A 412 1.27 20.99 8.39
N ILE A 413 0.52 21.61 9.32
CA ILE A 413 -0.56 22.54 8.96
C ILE A 413 -0.05 23.70 8.11
N GLU A 414 1.21 24.11 8.30
CA GLU A 414 1.89 25.13 7.49
C GLU A 414 2.08 24.66 6.04
N SER A 415 2.50 23.41 5.81
CA SER A 415 2.66 22.87 4.45
C SER A 415 1.32 22.72 3.72
N VAL A 416 0.25 22.40 4.46
CA VAL A 416 -1.11 22.30 3.90
C VAL A 416 -1.66 23.69 3.59
N TRP A 417 -1.42 24.67 4.46
CA TRP A 417 -1.77 26.08 4.22
C TRP A 417 -1.09 26.63 2.96
N GLU A 418 0.21 26.39 2.80
CA GLU A 418 0.95 26.81 1.62
C GLU A 418 0.36 26.23 0.33
N GLU A 419 -0.07 24.98 0.39
CA GLU A 419 -0.72 24.30 -0.72
C GLU A 419 -2.11 24.86 -1.02
N TYR A 420 -2.92 25.09 0.02
CA TYR A 420 -4.23 25.72 -0.11
C TYR A 420 -4.11 27.11 -0.74
N ARG A 421 -3.19 27.95 -0.25
CA ARG A 421 -2.97 29.30 -0.80
C ARG A 421 -2.49 29.27 -2.24
N ARG A 422 -1.66 28.30 -2.61
CA ARG A 422 -1.18 28.10 -3.98
C ARG A 422 -2.32 27.79 -4.94
N LEU A 423 -3.25 26.92 -4.52
CA LEU A 423 -4.38 26.47 -5.34
C LEU A 423 -5.55 27.46 -5.33
N TYR A 424 -5.81 28.09 -4.18
CA TYR A 424 -6.97 28.93 -3.93
C TYR A 424 -6.58 30.28 -3.28
N PRO A 425 -5.98 31.21 -4.05
CA PRO A 425 -5.39 32.45 -3.51
C PRO A 425 -6.41 33.47 -2.98
N THR A 426 -7.71 33.29 -3.24
CA THR A 426 -8.79 34.21 -2.84
C THR A 426 -9.75 33.61 -1.80
N GLY A 427 -9.32 32.57 -1.08
CA GLY A 427 -10.10 31.87 -0.04
C GLY A 427 -9.87 32.41 1.37
N TYR A 428 -9.77 31.50 2.35
CA TYR A 428 -9.46 31.85 3.74
C TYR A 428 -8.11 32.55 3.88
N ASP A 429 -7.98 33.42 4.90
CA ASP A 429 -6.67 33.80 5.42
C ASP A 429 -6.11 32.69 6.33
N GLU A 430 -4.82 32.79 6.70
CA GLU A 430 -4.13 31.73 7.44
C GLU A 430 -4.76 31.46 8.81
N ALA A 431 -5.24 32.49 9.50
CA ALA A 431 -5.82 32.34 10.84
C ALA A 431 -7.17 31.61 10.76
N ALA A 432 -8.04 32.03 9.83
CA ALA A 432 -9.33 31.42 9.61
C ALA A 432 -9.21 30.01 9.02
N PHE A 433 -8.21 29.75 8.18
CA PHE A 433 -7.86 28.41 7.70
C PHE A 433 -7.53 27.49 8.87
N ARG A 434 -6.59 27.89 9.74
CA ARG A 434 -6.15 27.10 10.90
C ARG A 434 -7.32 26.85 11.86
N GLU A 435 -8.09 27.87 12.19
CA GLU A 435 -9.28 27.73 13.05
C GLU A 435 -10.30 26.75 12.45
N THR A 436 -10.59 26.87 11.16
CA THR A 436 -11.55 26.00 10.47
C THR A 436 -11.07 24.55 10.47
N VAL A 437 -9.81 24.28 10.14
CA VAL A 437 -9.23 22.93 10.17
C VAL A 437 -9.31 22.34 11.58
N MET A 438 -8.90 23.10 12.60
CA MET A 438 -8.88 22.62 13.99
C MET A 438 -10.28 22.33 14.54
N ASN A 439 -11.29 23.10 14.14
CA ASN A 439 -12.67 22.89 14.58
C ASN A 439 -13.32 21.63 13.98
N HIS A 440 -12.74 21.08 12.91
CA HIS A 440 -13.30 19.96 12.14
C HIS A 440 -12.44 18.70 12.15
N ALA A 441 -11.21 18.78 12.65
CA ALA A 441 -10.34 17.63 12.85
C ALA A 441 -11.03 16.58 13.75
N GLY A 442 -10.88 15.30 13.38
CA GLY A 442 -11.46 14.19 14.12
C GLY A 442 -12.97 13.99 13.93
N MET A 443 -13.65 14.84 13.15
CA MET A 443 -15.03 14.56 12.74
C MET A 443 -15.06 13.38 11.77
N GLU A 444 -16.10 12.53 11.89
CA GLU A 444 -16.15 11.29 11.11
C GLU A 444 -16.18 11.51 9.58
N ALA A 445 -16.59 12.70 9.16
CA ALA A 445 -16.76 13.09 7.77
C ALA A 445 -15.45 13.35 7.00
N TYR A 446 -14.29 13.44 7.68
CA TYR A 446 -13.02 13.78 7.04
C TYR A 446 -11.97 12.67 7.19
N LEU A 447 -11.06 12.58 6.21
CA LEU A 447 -9.97 11.59 6.13
C LEU A 447 -8.72 11.93 6.96
N PHE A 448 -8.76 12.99 7.78
CA PHE A 448 -7.62 13.39 8.60
C PHE A 448 -8.00 13.65 10.06
N ASP A 449 -7.00 13.53 10.93
CA ASP A 449 -7.03 14.01 12.31
C ASP A 449 -5.80 14.90 12.58
N VAL A 450 -5.74 15.50 13.76
CA VAL A 450 -4.65 16.36 14.20
C VAL A 450 -3.76 15.65 15.21
N TRP A 451 -2.47 15.59 14.90
CA TRP A 451 -1.45 15.11 15.80
C TRP A 451 -0.51 16.26 16.20
N ASN A 452 -0.33 16.46 17.51
CA ASN A 452 0.47 17.55 18.05
C ASN A 452 1.75 17.01 18.68
N THR A 453 2.90 17.54 18.26
CA THR A 453 4.19 17.28 18.92
C THR A 453 4.92 18.57 19.20
N GLY A 454 5.12 18.88 20.49
CA GLY A 454 5.65 20.18 20.90
C GLY A 454 4.73 21.30 20.44
N ASP A 455 5.28 22.25 19.68
CA ASP A 455 4.55 23.41 19.14
C ASP A 455 4.10 23.21 17.68
N THR A 456 4.37 22.04 17.08
CA THR A 456 4.01 21.76 15.68
C THR A 456 2.72 20.98 15.59
N ILE A 457 1.84 21.42 14.69
CA ILE A 457 0.54 20.79 14.41
C ILE A 457 0.67 20.04 13.09
N TYR A 458 0.37 18.74 13.12
CA TYR A 458 0.32 17.89 11.95
C TYR A 458 -1.11 17.47 11.66
N LEU A 459 -1.45 17.41 10.37
CA LEU A 459 -2.57 16.64 9.87
C LEU A 459 -2.06 15.23 9.57
N VAL A 460 -2.75 14.22 10.07
CA VAL A 460 -2.43 12.81 9.86
C VAL A 460 -3.59 12.11 9.17
N HIS A 461 -3.28 11.23 8.24
CA HIS A 461 -4.27 10.38 7.60
C HIS A 461 -4.99 9.53 8.66
N PHE A 462 -6.31 9.31 8.50
CA PHE A 462 -7.12 8.65 9.52
C PHE A 462 -6.66 7.21 9.85
N ASP A 463 -6.06 6.51 8.89
CA ASP A 463 -5.48 5.18 9.12
C ASP A 463 -4.22 5.22 10.00
N LEU A 464 -3.62 6.39 10.16
CA LEU A 464 -2.50 6.66 11.06
C LEU A 464 -2.94 7.28 12.40
N ASP A 465 -4.22 7.14 12.78
CA ASP A 465 -4.74 7.54 14.09
C ASP A 465 -5.12 6.35 15.01
N GLU A 466 -4.56 6.35 16.22
CA GLU A 466 -4.77 5.37 17.29
C GLU A 466 -6.21 5.40 17.82
N SER A 467 -6.87 6.57 17.80
CA SER A 467 -8.22 6.72 18.32
C SER A 467 -9.26 6.07 17.39
N ARG A 468 -9.04 6.16 16.07
CA ARG A 468 -9.91 5.58 15.04
C ARG A 468 -9.58 4.14 14.66
N SER A 469 -8.31 3.70 14.80
CA SER A 469 -7.97 2.27 14.70
C SER A 469 -8.69 1.43 15.77
N SER A 470 -9.02 2.05 16.91
CA SER A 470 -9.75 1.42 18.00
C SER A 470 -11.26 1.27 17.77
N SER A 471 -11.88 2.22 17.07
CA SER A 471 -13.32 2.24 16.75
C SER A 471 -13.64 1.53 15.42
N SER A 472 -12.67 1.44 14.49
CA SER A 472 -12.67 0.50 13.37
C SER A 472 -12.83 -0.96 13.80
N ARG A 473 -12.44 -1.32 15.05
CA ARG A 473 -12.69 -2.65 15.65
C ARG A 473 -14.18 -3.05 15.67
N TYR A 474 -15.11 -2.09 15.54
CA TYR A 474 -16.54 -2.31 15.63
C TYR A 474 -17.33 -1.94 14.38
N MET A 475 -16.68 -1.45 13.32
CA MET A 475 -17.36 -1.09 12.09
C MET A 475 -16.61 -1.68 10.90
N SER A 476 -17.11 -2.81 10.40
CA SER A 476 -17.27 -2.94 8.96
C SER A 476 -17.84 -1.61 8.49
N ASN A 477 -17.15 -0.87 7.63
CA ASN A 477 -17.77 0.24 6.94
C ASN A 477 -19.03 -0.36 6.27
N PRO A 478 -20.25 -0.01 6.71
CA PRO A 478 -21.45 -0.66 6.20
C PRO A 478 -21.59 -0.45 4.68
N PHE A 479 -20.97 0.61 4.15
CA PHE A 479 -21.03 1.02 2.76
C PHE A 479 -20.09 0.24 1.84
N THR A 480 -18.98 -0.31 2.35
CA THR A 480 -18.03 -1.09 1.53
C THR A 480 -17.99 -2.58 1.85
N GLY A 481 -18.56 -3.01 3.00
CA GLY A 481 -18.48 -4.41 3.43
C GLY A 481 -17.04 -4.90 3.68
N MET A 482 -16.06 -3.99 3.68
CA MET A 482 -14.66 -4.32 3.92
C MET A 482 -14.46 -4.58 5.42
N ALA A 483 -13.78 -5.70 5.73
CA ALA A 483 -13.13 -5.89 7.02
C ALA A 483 -12.12 -4.74 7.26
N PRO A 484 -11.64 -4.50 8.50
CA PRO A 484 -10.50 -3.62 8.72
C PRO A 484 -9.42 -3.96 7.70
N THR A 485 -8.89 -2.96 7.01
CA THR A 485 -7.85 -3.10 5.98
C THR A 485 -6.70 -3.95 6.55
N LEU A 486 -5.96 -4.63 5.68
CA LEU A 486 -4.80 -5.43 6.10
C LEU A 486 -3.72 -4.57 6.77
N ALA A 487 -3.50 -3.36 6.29
CA ALA A 487 -3.93 -2.19 7.06
C ALA A 487 -3.60 -2.05 8.55
N ILE A 488 -4.70 -1.68 9.17
CA ILE A 488 -5.02 -1.70 10.57
C ILE A 488 -4.61 -3.04 11.20
N ARG A 489 -4.69 -4.19 10.51
CA ARG A 489 -4.24 -5.47 11.07
C ARG A 489 -2.70 -5.57 11.19
N ALA A 490 -1.95 -5.21 10.17
CA ALA A 490 -0.49 -5.28 10.14
C ALA A 490 0.13 -4.25 11.10
N LEU A 491 -0.42 -3.03 11.16
CA LEU A 491 -0.01 -2.03 12.16
C LEU A 491 -0.32 -2.49 13.59
N ASN A 492 -1.44 -3.19 13.82
CA ASN A 492 -1.78 -3.77 15.12
C ASN A 492 -1.03 -5.07 15.46
N GLU A 493 -0.51 -5.79 14.45
CA GLU A 493 0.31 -6.99 14.61
C GLU A 493 1.81 -6.65 14.75
N THR A 494 2.22 -5.42 14.39
CA THR A 494 3.53 -4.91 14.78
C THR A 494 3.54 -4.49 16.25
N PRO A 495 4.55 -4.88 17.05
CA PRO A 495 4.69 -4.45 18.45
C PRO A 495 5.07 -2.97 18.62
N ARG A 496 4.88 -2.12 17.59
CA ARG A 496 5.31 -0.73 17.52
C ARG A 496 4.13 0.24 17.77
N PRO A 497 4.22 1.17 18.74
CA PRO A 497 3.22 2.23 18.91
C PRO A 497 3.10 3.12 17.66
N LEU A 498 1.91 3.62 17.33
CA LEU A 498 1.68 4.40 16.12
C LEU A 498 2.41 5.76 16.17
N SER A 499 2.49 6.35 17.35
CA SER A 499 3.32 7.54 17.61
C SER A 499 4.81 7.34 17.27
N GLN A 500 5.34 6.12 17.43
CA GLN A 500 6.70 5.79 17.01
C GLN A 500 6.80 5.74 15.49
N TYR A 501 5.83 5.11 14.81
CA TYR A 501 5.78 5.06 13.34
C TYR A 501 5.68 6.46 12.73
N LEU A 502 4.83 7.35 13.26
CA LEU A 502 4.74 8.74 12.81
C LEU A 502 6.07 9.49 12.95
N THR A 503 6.80 9.24 14.04
CA THR A 503 8.13 9.83 14.26
C THR A 503 9.16 9.29 13.25
N GLU A 504 9.15 7.98 12.98
CA GLU A 504 9.98 7.34 11.96
C GLU A 504 9.66 7.91 10.56
N LEU A 505 8.36 8.10 10.26
CA LEU A 505 7.89 8.66 9.00
C LEU A 505 8.39 10.10 8.79
N LEU A 506 8.30 10.96 9.82
CA LEU A 506 8.86 12.31 9.75
C LEU A 506 10.38 12.31 9.56
N GLU A 507 11.08 11.37 10.17
CA GLU A 507 12.53 11.26 10.03
C GLU A 507 12.96 10.86 8.61
N VAL A 508 12.24 9.93 7.95
CA VAL A 508 12.54 9.58 6.54
C VAL A 508 12.13 10.68 5.56
N GLN A 509 11.10 11.47 5.87
CA GLN A 509 10.64 12.58 5.03
C GLN A 509 11.48 13.86 5.17
N LYS A 510 12.31 14.00 6.21
CA LYS A 510 12.93 15.28 6.62
C LYS A 510 13.71 16.02 5.52
N ASP A 511 14.33 15.27 4.61
CA ASP A 511 15.18 15.80 3.53
C ASP A 511 14.42 15.87 2.19
N LEU A 512 13.15 15.47 2.15
CA LEU A 512 12.30 15.46 0.97
C LEU A 512 11.28 16.59 1.03
N ALA A 513 11.24 17.41 -0.02
CA ALA A 513 10.19 18.42 -0.17
C ALA A 513 8.82 17.74 -0.33
N PRO A 514 7.75 18.27 0.29
CA PRO A 514 6.41 17.68 0.16
C PRO A 514 5.93 17.75 -1.29
N ARG A 515 5.38 16.63 -1.80
CA ARG A 515 4.83 16.62 -3.14
C ARG A 515 3.64 17.58 -3.25
N PRO A 516 3.62 18.50 -4.22
CA PRO A 516 2.45 19.33 -4.48
C PRO A 516 1.32 18.47 -5.08
N ILE A 517 0.09 18.77 -4.67
CA ILE A 517 -1.16 18.27 -5.27
C ILE A 517 -1.14 18.61 -6.76
N PRO A 518 -1.13 17.60 -7.65
CA PRO A 518 -1.31 17.81 -9.08
C PRO A 518 -2.66 18.45 -9.36
N GLU A 519 -2.72 19.44 -10.25
CA GLU A 519 -3.99 20.08 -10.65
C GLU A 519 -5.02 19.07 -11.20
N ALA A 520 -4.56 17.96 -11.77
CA ALA A 520 -5.42 16.87 -12.24
C ALA A 520 -6.17 16.12 -11.12
N MET A 521 -5.77 16.30 -9.85
CA MET A 521 -6.53 15.80 -8.70
C MET A 521 -7.62 16.76 -8.24
N LEU A 522 -7.63 17.99 -8.75
CA LEU A 522 -8.65 18.98 -8.43
C LEU A 522 -9.73 18.87 -9.51
N SER A 523 -10.83 18.24 -9.17
CA SER A 523 -11.92 17.98 -10.12
C SER A 523 -13.25 18.41 -9.52
N ASP A 524 -14.01 19.17 -10.30
CA ASP A 524 -15.42 19.45 -9.99
C ASP A 524 -16.32 18.23 -10.31
N ASP A 525 -15.75 17.12 -10.80
CA ASP A 525 -16.46 15.86 -11.02
C ASP A 525 -16.88 15.25 -9.67
N PRO A 526 -18.20 15.10 -9.40
CA PRO A 526 -18.69 14.53 -8.15
C PRO A 526 -18.27 13.06 -7.95
N ASP A 527 -17.82 12.36 -8.99
CA ASP A 527 -17.33 10.98 -8.92
C ASP A 527 -15.79 10.90 -8.78
N PHE A 528 -15.11 12.04 -8.68
CA PHE A 528 -13.66 12.05 -8.44
C PHE A 528 -13.34 11.53 -7.04
N SER A 529 -12.31 10.67 -6.97
CA SER A 529 -11.68 10.24 -5.73
C SER A 529 -10.19 10.03 -5.96
N TYR A 530 -9.38 10.12 -4.90
CA TYR A 530 -7.97 9.78 -4.95
C TYR A 530 -7.76 8.36 -5.52
N THR A 531 -8.56 7.39 -5.09
CA THR A 531 -8.52 6.01 -5.58
C THR A 531 -8.75 5.93 -7.10
N ASN A 532 -9.73 6.66 -7.64
CA ASN A 532 -9.99 6.69 -9.08
C ASN A 532 -8.80 7.29 -9.84
N TRP A 533 -8.19 8.36 -9.31
CA TRP A 533 -6.98 8.95 -9.88
C TRP A 533 -5.78 7.98 -9.83
N ALA A 534 -5.61 7.26 -8.73
CA ALA A 534 -4.54 6.29 -8.53
C ALA A 534 -4.71 5.08 -9.47
N CYS A 535 -5.93 4.53 -9.60
CA CYS A 535 -6.24 3.47 -10.57
C CYS A 535 -5.97 3.89 -12.02
N ALA A 536 -6.08 5.18 -12.34
CA ALA A 536 -5.81 5.70 -13.67
C ALA A 536 -4.30 5.84 -13.99
N GLN A 537 -3.40 5.68 -13.00
CA GLN A 537 -1.96 5.70 -13.26
C GLN A 537 -1.55 4.50 -14.14
N PRO A 538 -0.57 4.64 -15.07
CA PRO A 538 -0.31 3.62 -16.09
C PRO A 538 -0.05 2.20 -15.54
N GLY A 539 0.77 2.07 -14.49
CA GLY A 539 1.05 0.77 -13.86
C GLY A 539 -0.18 0.20 -13.16
N ALA A 540 -0.91 1.01 -12.42
CA ALA A 540 -2.15 0.64 -11.74
C ALA A 540 -3.25 0.21 -12.72
N ALA A 541 -3.44 0.96 -13.80
CA ALA A 541 -4.40 0.65 -14.86
C ALA A 541 -4.05 -0.67 -15.56
N THR A 542 -2.76 -0.94 -15.76
CA THR A 542 -2.28 -2.21 -16.34
C THR A 542 -2.56 -3.37 -15.41
N PHE A 543 -2.30 -3.21 -14.10
CA PHE A 543 -2.64 -4.22 -13.11
C PHE A 543 -4.14 -4.45 -12.99
N LEU A 544 -4.96 -3.39 -13.04
CA LEU A 544 -6.42 -3.50 -13.04
C LEU A 544 -6.94 -4.30 -14.25
N ARG A 545 -6.46 -4.02 -15.46
CA ARG A 545 -6.84 -4.79 -16.66
C ARG A 545 -6.51 -6.27 -16.51
N PHE A 546 -5.34 -6.56 -15.95
CA PHE A 546 -4.93 -7.92 -15.68
C PHE A 546 -5.84 -8.62 -14.67
N LEU A 547 -6.29 -7.94 -13.61
CA LEU A 547 -7.26 -8.48 -12.67
C LEU A 547 -8.63 -8.74 -13.33
N ASP A 548 -9.11 -7.83 -14.18
CA ASP A 548 -10.35 -8.03 -14.95
C ASP A 548 -10.25 -9.27 -15.86
N GLU A 549 -9.06 -9.55 -16.41
CA GLU A 549 -8.79 -10.73 -17.25
C GLU A 549 -8.62 -12.03 -16.46
N HIS A 550 -8.39 -11.96 -15.15
CA HIS A 550 -8.01 -13.10 -14.32
C HIS A 550 -8.83 -13.17 -13.02
N VAL A 551 -10.15 -13.18 -13.16
CA VAL A 551 -11.07 -13.28 -12.02
C VAL A 551 -11.06 -14.72 -11.47
N PRO A 552 -10.86 -14.95 -10.16
CA PRO A 552 -10.99 -16.28 -9.56
C PRO A 552 -12.40 -16.87 -9.77
N GLN A 553 -12.52 -18.20 -9.91
CA GLN A 553 -13.80 -18.83 -10.28
C GLN A 553 -14.98 -18.51 -9.34
N ASP A 554 -14.71 -18.32 -8.05
CA ASP A 554 -15.73 -18.01 -7.04
C ASP A 554 -15.88 -16.51 -6.75
N ALA A 555 -15.14 -15.65 -7.45
CA ALA A 555 -15.18 -14.21 -7.29
C ALA A 555 -16.20 -13.56 -8.24
N ASP A 556 -16.69 -12.38 -7.86
CA ASP A 556 -17.64 -11.62 -8.68
C ASP A 556 -16.90 -10.77 -9.71
N ASP A 557 -17.23 -11.01 -10.98
CA ASP A 557 -16.65 -10.38 -12.18
C ASP A 557 -16.70 -8.85 -12.21
N TYR A 558 -17.60 -8.22 -11.45
CA TYR A 558 -17.78 -6.76 -11.44
C TYR A 558 -17.18 -6.11 -10.20
N THR A 559 -16.93 -6.87 -9.13
CA THR A 559 -16.45 -6.30 -7.85
C THR A 559 -15.00 -6.66 -7.54
N PHE A 560 -14.51 -7.77 -8.08
CA PHE A 560 -13.24 -8.36 -7.68
C PHE A 560 -12.06 -7.42 -7.91
N ALA A 561 -11.88 -6.95 -9.15
CA ALA A 561 -10.73 -6.15 -9.54
C ALA A 561 -10.69 -4.83 -8.76
N ASP A 562 -11.82 -4.12 -8.65
CA ASP A 562 -11.91 -2.85 -7.92
C ASP A 562 -11.67 -3.04 -6.41
N SER A 563 -12.17 -4.14 -5.82
CA SER A 563 -11.93 -4.47 -4.41
C SER A 563 -10.45 -4.77 -4.12
N VAL A 564 -9.78 -5.46 -5.05
CA VAL A 564 -8.34 -5.72 -4.96
C VAL A 564 -7.57 -4.41 -5.13
N MET A 565 -7.88 -3.61 -6.16
CA MET A 565 -7.20 -2.35 -6.44
C MET A 565 -7.29 -1.35 -5.28
N SER A 566 -8.45 -1.23 -4.64
CA SER A 566 -8.62 -0.34 -3.49
C SER A 566 -7.66 -0.69 -2.35
N GLU A 567 -7.46 -1.97 -2.06
CA GLU A 567 -6.49 -2.39 -1.03
C GLU A 567 -5.04 -2.21 -1.53
N MET A 568 -4.78 -2.47 -2.81
CA MET A 568 -3.43 -2.34 -3.36
C MET A 568 -2.94 -0.89 -3.40
N ILE A 569 -3.81 0.06 -3.72
CA ILE A 569 -3.50 1.50 -3.65
C ILE A 569 -3.14 1.87 -2.22
N TYR A 570 -3.93 1.40 -1.27
CA TYR A 570 -3.63 1.62 0.14
C TYR A 570 -2.27 1.00 0.54
N MET A 571 -2.02 -0.26 0.16
CA MET A 571 -0.75 -0.94 0.48
C MET A 571 0.46 -0.29 -0.22
N SER A 572 0.24 0.48 -1.30
CA SER A 572 1.30 1.23 -1.98
C SER A 572 1.75 2.48 -1.21
N HIS A 573 0.92 3.00 -0.29
CA HIS A 573 1.22 4.22 0.45
C HIS A 573 2.35 4.04 1.47
N GLY A 574 2.41 2.94 2.21
CA GLY A 574 3.56 2.69 3.09
C GLY A 574 3.45 1.48 4.03
N GLY A 575 4.61 0.93 4.40
CA GLY A 575 4.75 -0.07 5.47
C GLY A 575 4.55 -1.54 5.09
N TYR A 576 4.16 -1.85 3.84
CA TYR A 576 3.93 -3.23 3.40
C TYR A 576 5.11 -3.82 2.62
N GLY A 577 5.59 -4.97 3.07
CA GLY A 577 6.50 -5.80 2.29
C GLY A 577 5.80 -6.51 1.13
N MET A 578 6.53 -6.85 0.08
CA MET A 578 6.00 -7.59 -1.08
C MET A 578 5.45 -8.97 -0.66
N ASP A 579 5.98 -9.57 0.40
CA ASP A 579 5.45 -10.80 0.99
C ASP A 579 4.01 -10.63 1.49
N GLN A 580 3.69 -9.50 2.12
CA GLN A 580 2.34 -9.19 2.60
C GLN A 580 1.38 -8.92 1.44
N VAL A 581 1.87 -8.24 0.37
CA VAL A 581 1.12 -8.03 -0.87
C VAL A 581 0.76 -9.36 -1.52
N LEU A 582 1.72 -10.27 -1.65
CA LEU A 582 1.50 -11.60 -2.20
C LEU A 582 0.55 -12.44 -1.31
N GLN A 583 0.68 -12.34 0.01
CA GLN A 583 -0.21 -13.03 0.95
C GLN A 583 -1.66 -12.53 0.83
N PHE A 584 -1.86 -11.22 0.66
CA PHE A 584 -3.18 -10.65 0.39
C PHE A 584 -3.79 -11.22 -0.89
N LEU A 585 -3.05 -11.17 -1.99
CA LEU A 585 -3.50 -11.67 -3.29
C LEU A 585 -3.84 -13.17 -3.23
N ALA A 586 -2.98 -13.97 -2.58
CA ALA A 586 -3.25 -15.38 -2.34
C ALA A 586 -4.53 -15.60 -1.52
N GLY A 587 -4.77 -14.78 -0.48
CA GLY A 587 -5.99 -14.78 0.32
C GLY A 587 -7.25 -14.41 -0.46
N ARG A 588 -7.13 -13.71 -1.59
CA ARG A 588 -8.21 -13.40 -2.54
C ARG A 588 -8.36 -14.46 -3.64
N GLY A 589 -7.66 -15.59 -3.55
CA GLY A 589 -7.71 -16.68 -4.53
C GLY A 589 -6.76 -16.50 -5.71
N PHE A 590 -5.88 -15.49 -5.65
CA PHE A 590 -4.88 -15.23 -6.69
C PHE A 590 -3.56 -15.92 -6.37
N VAL A 591 -3.49 -17.22 -6.65
CA VAL A 591 -2.26 -18.02 -6.46
C VAL A 591 -1.63 -18.25 -7.83
N MET A 592 -0.57 -17.51 -8.10
CA MET A 592 0.18 -17.65 -9.36
C MET A 592 1.01 -18.93 -9.35
N PRO A 593 1.00 -19.73 -10.44
CA PRO A 593 2.02 -20.75 -10.62
C PRO A 593 3.41 -20.11 -10.66
N PRO A 594 4.48 -20.80 -10.24
CA PRO A 594 5.83 -20.23 -10.15
C PRO A 594 6.29 -19.50 -11.42
N GLN A 595 5.93 -20.04 -12.59
CA GLN A 595 6.23 -19.49 -13.92
C GLN A 595 5.57 -18.13 -14.23
N HIS A 596 4.56 -17.71 -13.44
CA HIS A 596 3.89 -16.41 -13.59
C HIS A 596 4.25 -15.42 -12.47
N THR A 597 5.01 -15.85 -11.47
CA THR A 597 5.33 -15.02 -10.30
C THR A 597 6.14 -13.79 -10.69
N ASN A 598 7.13 -13.92 -11.58
CA ASN A 598 7.96 -12.80 -12.02
C ASN A 598 7.14 -11.71 -12.71
N ARG A 599 6.26 -12.09 -13.64
CA ARG A 599 5.37 -11.13 -14.32
C ARG A 599 4.43 -10.41 -13.35
N LEU A 600 3.87 -11.11 -12.36
CA LEU A 600 3.06 -10.48 -11.32
C LEU A 600 3.89 -9.48 -10.51
N LEU A 601 5.12 -9.85 -10.12
CA LEU A 601 6.03 -8.97 -9.38
C LEU A 601 6.42 -7.73 -10.18
N GLU A 602 6.66 -7.86 -11.49
CA GLU A 602 6.93 -6.74 -12.40
C GLU A 602 5.74 -5.78 -12.48
N MET A 603 4.52 -6.30 -12.64
CA MET A 603 3.31 -5.48 -12.69
C MET A 603 3.06 -4.75 -11.36
N LEU A 604 3.24 -5.44 -10.24
CA LEU A 604 3.14 -4.85 -8.91
C LEU A 604 4.23 -3.79 -8.69
N GLY A 605 5.46 -4.09 -9.08
CA GLY A 605 6.58 -3.14 -9.01
C GLY A 605 6.32 -1.90 -9.85
N ASN A 606 5.83 -2.06 -11.08
CA ASN A 606 5.48 -0.93 -11.95
C ASN A 606 4.34 -0.08 -11.37
N MET A 607 3.31 -0.72 -10.80
CA MET A 607 2.23 -0.01 -10.12
C MET A 607 2.75 0.78 -8.92
N PHE A 608 3.45 0.13 -7.98
CA PHE A 608 3.92 0.75 -6.74
C PHE A 608 4.94 1.86 -7.02
N ASN A 609 5.86 1.64 -7.96
CA ASN A 609 6.85 2.66 -8.34
C ASN A 609 6.23 3.89 -9.01
N GLY A 610 5.02 3.76 -9.58
CA GLY A 610 4.29 4.85 -10.20
C GLY A 610 3.29 5.57 -9.27
N LEU A 611 3.06 5.06 -8.06
CA LEU A 611 2.11 5.63 -7.11
C LEU A 611 2.80 6.45 -6.00
N PRO A 612 2.13 7.49 -5.45
CA PRO A 612 2.60 8.21 -4.27
C PRO A 612 2.90 7.28 -3.09
N SER A 613 4.00 7.54 -2.38
CA SER A 613 4.33 6.86 -1.12
C SER A 613 4.50 7.87 0.01
N TRP A 614 3.97 7.54 1.18
CA TRP A 614 4.11 8.32 2.41
C TRP A 614 5.56 8.44 2.83
N GLU A 615 6.35 7.37 2.79
CA GLU A 615 7.79 7.42 3.12
C GLU A 615 8.57 8.42 2.26
N ASN A 616 8.10 8.62 1.02
CA ASN A 616 8.67 9.54 0.04
C ASN A 616 8.03 10.94 0.06
N ASN A 617 7.32 11.31 1.13
CA ASN A 617 6.61 12.60 1.26
C ASN A 617 5.64 12.88 0.09
N GLY A 618 4.99 11.82 -0.39
CA GLY A 618 4.03 11.78 -1.49
C GLY A 618 4.62 11.62 -2.89
N TRP A 619 5.94 11.65 -3.06
CA TRP A 619 6.56 11.31 -4.34
C TRP A 619 6.46 9.81 -4.61
N SER A 620 6.28 9.44 -5.89
CA SER A 620 6.49 8.05 -6.28
C SER A 620 8.00 7.78 -6.44
N PRO A 621 8.46 6.53 -6.28
CA PRO A 621 9.83 6.17 -6.62
C PRO A 621 10.25 6.62 -8.03
N ASN A 622 9.35 6.54 -9.00
CA ASN A 622 9.60 7.02 -10.37
C ASN A 622 9.76 8.55 -10.42
N ASP A 623 8.98 9.32 -9.68
CA ASP A 623 9.14 10.78 -9.63
C ASP A 623 10.49 11.18 -9.02
N LEU A 624 10.94 10.48 -7.96
CA LEU A 624 12.24 10.72 -7.34
C LEU A 624 13.39 10.39 -8.31
N LEU A 625 13.25 9.30 -9.08
CA LEU A 625 14.19 8.96 -10.15
C LEU A 625 14.23 10.06 -11.23
N GLU A 626 13.09 10.58 -11.66
CA GLU A 626 13.01 11.69 -12.62
C GLU A 626 13.70 12.95 -12.10
N GLN A 627 13.51 13.29 -10.83
CA GLN A 627 14.17 14.42 -10.18
C GLN A 627 15.69 14.24 -10.15
N GLN A 628 16.16 13.06 -9.76
CA GLN A 628 17.58 12.73 -9.73
C GLN A 628 18.22 12.78 -11.14
N MET A 629 17.48 12.31 -12.15
CA MET A 629 17.94 12.29 -13.53
C MET A 629 17.81 13.65 -14.23
N GLY A 630 17.03 14.59 -13.67
CA GLY A 630 16.78 15.92 -14.21
C GLY A 630 15.94 15.95 -15.50
N HIS A 631 15.27 14.84 -15.85
CA HIS A 631 14.40 14.76 -17.03
C HIS A 631 13.32 13.68 -16.86
N LYS A 632 12.24 13.80 -17.64
CA LYS A 632 11.13 12.84 -17.67
C LYS A 632 11.62 11.45 -18.12
N VAL A 633 11.23 10.42 -17.39
CA VAL A 633 11.54 9.01 -17.70
C VAL A 633 10.23 8.31 -18.05
N PHE A 634 10.27 7.49 -19.09
CA PHE A 634 9.13 6.69 -19.51
C PHE A 634 9.40 5.23 -19.16
N PHE A 635 8.34 4.49 -18.81
CA PHE A 635 8.43 3.10 -18.40
C PHE A 635 7.54 2.25 -19.32
N ASN A 636 8.00 1.04 -19.62
CA ASN A 636 7.22 0.03 -20.34
C ASN A 636 6.18 -0.61 -19.38
N GLU A 637 5.30 -1.47 -19.90
CA GLU A 637 4.29 -2.17 -19.07
C GLU A 637 4.93 -3.08 -18.01
N ASP A 638 6.11 -3.63 -18.29
CA ASP A 638 6.94 -4.43 -17.37
C ASP A 638 7.72 -3.59 -16.33
N GLY A 639 7.55 -2.26 -16.34
CA GLY A 639 8.25 -1.34 -15.43
C GLY A 639 9.70 -1.02 -15.81
N SER A 640 10.23 -1.58 -16.91
CA SER A 640 11.56 -1.24 -17.40
C SER A 640 11.60 0.16 -18.01
N ILE A 641 12.74 0.85 -17.94
CA ILE A 641 12.91 2.18 -18.56
C ILE A 641 12.76 2.05 -20.09
N MET A 642 11.77 2.75 -20.62
CA MET A 642 11.47 2.81 -22.04
C MET A 642 12.58 3.55 -22.79
N ARG A 643 13.19 2.87 -23.77
CA ARG A 643 14.16 3.48 -24.68
C ARG A 643 13.42 4.15 -25.83
N VAL A 644 13.30 5.47 -25.77
CA VAL A 644 12.64 6.27 -26.81
C VAL A 644 13.69 6.92 -27.72
N GLY A 645 13.61 6.65 -29.01
CA GLY A 645 14.46 7.32 -30.00
C GLY A 645 14.10 8.79 -30.15
N VAL A 646 15.09 9.64 -30.43
CA VAL A 646 14.91 11.11 -30.56
C VAL A 646 13.84 11.49 -31.60
N ASN A 647 13.67 10.67 -32.65
CA ASN A 647 12.70 10.89 -33.71
C ASN A 647 11.35 10.18 -33.49
N ASP A 648 11.25 9.33 -32.47
CA ASP A 648 10.03 8.57 -32.20
C ASP A 648 8.96 9.48 -31.61
N PRO A 649 7.66 9.16 -31.75
CA PRO A 649 6.59 9.88 -31.07
C PRO A 649 6.83 9.90 -29.56
N CYS A 650 6.62 11.06 -28.94
CA CYS A 650 6.80 11.19 -27.51
C CYS A 650 5.71 10.39 -26.76
N PRO A 651 6.07 9.52 -25.79
CA PRO A 651 5.07 8.69 -25.09
C PRO A 651 4.11 9.48 -24.20
N CYS A 652 4.36 10.77 -23.95
CA CYS A 652 3.46 11.65 -23.20
C CYS A 652 2.16 12.01 -23.96
N GLY A 653 1.96 11.51 -25.18
CA GLY A 653 0.76 11.78 -25.98
C GLY A 653 0.69 13.18 -26.61
N SER A 654 1.77 13.98 -26.57
CA SER A 654 1.76 15.35 -27.11
C SER A 654 1.69 15.44 -28.63
N GLY A 655 1.83 14.30 -29.34
CA GLY A 655 1.92 14.24 -30.81
C GLY A 655 3.24 14.78 -31.39
N LYS A 656 4.18 15.21 -30.55
CA LYS A 656 5.52 15.68 -30.97
C LYS A 656 6.52 14.52 -30.96
N ARG A 657 7.64 14.68 -31.67
CA ARG A 657 8.81 13.79 -31.55
C ARG A 657 9.42 13.93 -30.16
N PHE A 658 10.00 12.85 -29.63
CA PHE A 658 10.59 12.83 -28.31
C PHE A 658 11.65 13.92 -28.12
N GLY A 659 12.59 14.07 -29.07
CA GLY A 659 13.63 15.12 -29.05
C GLY A 659 13.10 16.56 -29.09
N ASP A 660 11.88 16.76 -29.60
CA ASP A 660 11.20 18.06 -29.65
C ASP A 660 10.30 18.31 -28.42
N CYS A 661 10.14 17.32 -27.54
CA CYS A 661 9.29 17.35 -26.36
C CYS A 661 10.10 17.10 -25.08
N HIS A 662 10.29 15.84 -24.69
CA HIS A 662 10.95 15.44 -23.43
C HIS A 662 12.41 15.00 -23.59
N GLY A 663 12.93 14.94 -24.82
CA GLY A 663 14.32 14.58 -25.13
C GLY A 663 15.28 15.78 -25.17
N ARG A 664 14.82 16.99 -24.82
CA ARG A 664 15.67 18.18 -24.66
C ARG A 664 16.28 18.13 -23.26
N ARG A 665 17.55 17.75 -23.19
CA ARG A 665 18.36 17.82 -21.96
C ARG A 665 18.95 19.21 -21.78
#